data_AF-A0A1Q6L4X2-F1
#
_entry.id   AF-A0A1Q6L4X2-F1
#
_cell.length_a   1.000
_cell.length_b   1.000
_cell.length_c   1.000
_cell.angle_alpha   90.00
_cell.angle_beta   90.00
_cell.angle_gamma   90.00
#
_symmetry.space_group_name_H-M   'P 1'
#
loop_
_entity.id
_entity.type
_entity.pdbx_description
1 polymer ?
#
loop_
_entity_poly.entity_id
_entity_poly.type
_entity_poly.pdbx_seq_one_letter_code
_entity_poly.pdbx_strand_id
1 'polypeptide(L)'
;MPRKKKEKIEGIEDKLEYLGLELDNIPKKLKEFEPLEFRVSRFYDEKQYRQYRYIPIQDLQILLSPTNRLEELGEKYKKASPLYEYLDNEKEENILKYTTFLNMLKNFNIEDVENVEKEQNNLNREIPFKIKYQGNYLWQIYYSENTDKYFMIVPTEDTDYSTFFYILKKKIENKKNAKIFVPVSNVKYSNKFWTKSAFEDMENYLWMFTKDWPLIYEVYDKNEELSIQIIGETNVYGKIKTPYKIELKTAKEANEFYKLVKALFILQTELPHYFNFTTNIDENCSLEFYLEDQKIQYKYMTSFIRDQYKVALKSRKEIRSKIRFYKKKLEELKQIAAEQDIEYIAKEKQISTFLECKKSFFGKVKYFFKYSKKSNKVRKEAEEQEYEEIEENNQEELPKAMQEAKKEKKKIPIKKVYTLEELIENYKELEKLETEMKNLLMDVNALKLKNKNMEKKIQNAAKFIEEIDSHKKSIFEFWKYSNKDEMAVLPEGELEEVNVIKRIEKMFDYEEDFEELGKKLDRMQRKNLSKEEIDATFIASTNVVGILNKIKINDIMPEDIEKSLKEIKKEAIDEKSLAEEYDIFGNLIEDNIKVKKIKNKKHRELPRDKYNILDVNKNTKQIGYKLTLQSIIKNVTSALEKGVIPENLPVYKAVLDDKLNNKEINVFNINPEEEIKDAMIEDGNKINLYKINVKEGTNGVAFTNIIFYDNQNKTLPLGMDLSTKLILNTAKLHLNLLSKKTFKVAKLEDEKDDFSEVLVKDVEVYEYEIVVFDEEVEKKEKTRTRKSK
;
A
#
# COMPACT_ATOMS: atom_id res chain seq x y z
N MET A 1 -58.12 38.90 -46.36
CA MET A 1 -57.07 37.86 -46.23
C MET A 1 -57.29 37.13 -44.91
N PRO A 2 -57.38 35.78 -44.90
CA PRO A 2 -57.55 35.04 -43.66
C PRO A 2 -56.24 35.07 -42.86
N ARG A 3 -56.33 35.32 -41.55
CA ARG A 3 -55.22 35.12 -40.61
C ARG A 3 -54.83 33.64 -40.66
N LYS A 4 -53.57 33.32 -41.01
CA LYS A 4 -53.01 31.96 -40.84
C LYS A 4 -53.24 31.55 -39.38
N LYS A 5 -54.01 30.48 -39.17
CA LYS A 5 -54.10 29.81 -37.87
C LYS A 5 -52.70 29.31 -37.55
N LYS A 6 -52.15 29.68 -36.39
CA LYS A 6 -50.94 29.06 -35.84
C LYS A 6 -51.23 27.56 -35.70
N GLU A 7 -50.54 26.73 -36.46
CA GLU A 7 -50.53 25.29 -36.21
C GLU A 7 -49.88 25.08 -34.84
N LYS A 8 -50.69 24.66 -33.86
CA LYS A 8 -50.18 24.25 -32.56
C LYS A 8 -49.44 22.93 -32.76
N ILE A 9 -48.12 22.94 -32.61
CA ILE A 9 -47.33 21.71 -32.59
C ILE A 9 -47.47 21.12 -31.18
N GLU A 10 -48.29 20.07 -31.04
CA GLU A 10 -48.56 19.42 -29.75
C GLU A 10 -47.26 18.98 -29.05
N GLY A 11 -47.11 19.35 -27.77
CA GLY A 11 -46.01 18.90 -26.89
C GLY A 11 -44.73 19.74 -26.87
N ILE A 12 -44.70 20.89 -27.57
CA ILE A 12 -43.51 21.79 -27.61
C ILE A 12 -43.79 23.18 -27.03
N GLU A 13 -45.07 23.60 -26.88
CA GLU A 13 -45.45 24.95 -26.40
C GLU A 13 -44.82 25.29 -25.03
N ASP A 14 -45.00 24.42 -24.03
CA ASP A 14 -44.46 24.63 -22.67
C ASP A 14 -42.93 24.74 -22.65
N LYS A 15 -42.26 24.04 -23.57
CA LYS A 15 -40.79 24.04 -23.68
C LYS A 15 -40.27 25.31 -24.34
N LEU A 16 -40.98 25.82 -25.35
CA LEU A 16 -40.67 27.12 -25.96
C LEU A 16 -40.89 28.26 -24.97
N GLU A 17 -41.96 28.19 -24.17
CA GLU A 17 -42.23 29.14 -23.09
C GLU A 17 -41.11 29.10 -22.04
N TYR A 18 -40.70 27.91 -21.59
CA TYR A 18 -39.59 27.73 -20.65
C TYR A 18 -38.26 28.33 -21.15
N LEU A 19 -37.96 28.17 -22.44
CA LEU A 19 -36.75 28.74 -23.06
C LEU A 19 -36.86 30.24 -23.34
N GLY A 20 -38.07 30.80 -23.35
CA GLY A 20 -38.35 32.15 -23.83
C GLY A 20 -38.15 32.33 -25.34
N LEU A 21 -38.29 31.26 -26.14
CA LEU A 21 -38.01 31.26 -27.58
C LEU A 21 -39.30 31.35 -28.41
N GLU A 22 -39.41 32.41 -29.21
CA GLU A 22 -40.47 32.54 -30.22
C GLU A 22 -39.95 32.14 -31.61
N LEU A 23 -40.43 31.03 -32.17
CA LEU A 23 -39.98 30.53 -33.48
C LEU A 23 -40.30 31.50 -34.64
N ASP A 24 -41.38 32.29 -34.52
CA ASP A 24 -41.75 33.31 -35.50
C ASP A 24 -40.86 34.58 -35.40
N ASN A 25 -40.13 34.75 -34.30
CA ASN A 25 -39.38 35.97 -33.98
C ASN A 25 -38.04 35.64 -33.30
N ILE A 26 -37.14 34.99 -34.06
CA ILE A 26 -35.83 34.59 -33.57
C ILE A 26 -34.96 35.82 -33.21
N PRO A 27 -34.43 35.91 -31.97
CA PRO A 27 -33.54 36.98 -31.54
C PRO A 27 -32.34 37.16 -32.47
N LYS A 28 -32.01 38.42 -32.83
CA LYS A 28 -30.90 38.74 -33.76
C LYS A 28 -29.57 38.10 -33.36
N LYS A 29 -29.27 38.04 -32.07
CA LYS A 29 -28.05 37.43 -31.54
C LYS A 29 -27.90 35.93 -31.85
N LEU A 30 -29.02 35.21 -32.01
CA LEU A 30 -28.98 33.79 -32.41
C LEU A 30 -28.74 33.61 -33.91
N LYS A 31 -28.80 34.71 -34.69
CA LYS A 31 -28.50 34.75 -36.13
C LYS A 31 -27.06 35.17 -36.42
N GLU A 32 -26.30 35.57 -35.39
CA GLU A 32 -24.90 35.97 -35.53
C GLU A 32 -24.00 34.73 -35.56
N PHE A 33 -23.17 34.63 -36.60
CA PHE A 33 -22.17 33.57 -36.73
C PHE A 33 -20.95 34.11 -37.45
N GLU A 34 -19.76 33.74 -36.98
CA GLU A 34 -18.50 34.04 -37.65
C GLU A 34 -17.76 32.73 -37.92
N PRO A 35 -17.27 32.49 -39.15
CA PRO A 35 -16.51 31.30 -39.49
C PRO A 35 -15.33 31.10 -38.54
N LEU A 36 -15.25 29.92 -37.91
CA LEU A 36 -14.29 29.66 -36.82
C LEU A 36 -12.88 29.32 -37.31
N GLU A 37 -12.71 28.94 -38.58
CA GLU A 37 -11.45 28.42 -39.15
C GLU A 37 -10.77 27.32 -38.30
N PHE A 38 -11.56 26.54 -37.56
CA PHE A 38 -11.04 25.55 -36.62
C PHE A 38 -10.33 24.40 -37.33
N ARG A 39 -9.14 24.04 -36.83
CA ARG A 39 -8.34 22.93 -37.33
C ARG A 39 -8.44 21.74 -36.38
N VAL A 40 -9.04 20.67 -36.87
CA VAL A 40 -9.19 19.42 -36.10
C VAL A 40 -7.82 18.73 -35.96
N SER A 41 -7.44 18.41 -34.73
CA SER A 41 -6.21 17.67 -34.45
C SER A 41 -6.36 16.21 -34.87
N ARG A 42 -5.35 15.64 -35.55
CA ARG A 42 -5.35 14.22 -35.97
C ARG A 42 -5.08 13.22 -34.84
N PHE A 43 -4.57 13.70 -33.71
CA PHE A 43 -4.18 12.87 -32.57
C PHE A 43 -4.75 13.52 -31.30
N TYR A 44 -6.01 13.22 -30.99
CA TYR A 44 -6.67 13.72 -29.78
C TYR A 44 -7.63 12.69 -29.21
N ASP A 45 -7.61 12.55 -27.89
CA ASP A 45 -8.61 11.79 -27.13
C ASP A 45 -9.63 12.78 -26.55
N GLU A 46 -10.86 12.74 -27.08
CA GLU A 46 -11.95 13.62 -26.65
C GLU A 46 -12.36 13.47 -25.18
N LYS A 47 -11.90 12.40 -24.52
CA LYS A 47 -12.19 12.15 -23.10
C LYS A 47 -11.16 12.80 -22.16
N GLN A 48 -10.05 13.33 -22.69
CA GLN A 48 -9.02 13.98 -21.89
C GLN A 48 -9.19 15.51 -21.89
N TYR A 49 -9.84 16.00 -20.83
CA TYR A 49 -9.93 17.43 -20.53
C TYR A 49 -8.69 17.90 -19.77
N ARG A 50 -7.98 18.89 -20.32
CA ARG A 50 -6.80 19.51 -19.70
C ARG A 50 -7.10 20.87 -19.09
N GLN A 51 -8.14 21.54 -19.58
CA GLN A 51 -8.51 22.88 -19.15
C GLN A 51 -9.98 22.96 -18.75
N TYR A 52 -10.24 23.62 -17.62
CA TYR A 52 -11.56 24.03 -17.18
C TYR A 52 -11.61 25.54 -17.08
N ARG A 53 -12.69 26.17 -17.57
CA ARG A 53 -12.78 27.62 -17.68
C ARG A 53 -14.17 28.14 -17.37
N TYR A 54 -14.22 29.36 -16.83
CA TYR A 54 -15.42 30.19 -16.84
C TYR A 54 -15.54 30.93 -18.18
N ILE A 55 -16.44 30.47 -19.04
CA ILE A 55 -16.64 31.03 -20.38
C ILE A 55 -17.86 31.95 -20.39
N PRO A 56 -17.78 33.18 -20.91
CA PRO A 56 -18.96 34.02 -21.14
C PRO A 56 -19.91 33.36 -22.14
N ILE A 57 -21.17 33.17 -21.74
CA ILE A 57 -22.19 32.52 -22.59
C ILE A 57 -22.42 33.29 -23.89
N GLN A 58 -22.22 34.61 -23.87
CA GLN A 58 -22.41 35.47 -25.03
C GLN A 58 -21.36 35.20 -26.11
N ASP A 59 -20.13 34.82 -25.73
CA ASP A 59 -19.00 34.64 -26.65
C ASP A 59 -18.96 33.24 -27.27
N LEU A 60 -19.81 32.33 -26.80
CA LEU A 60 -19.90 30.94 -27.26
C LEU A 60 -20.74 30.83 -28.54
N GLN A 61 -20.19 30.36 -29.66
CA GLN A 61 -20.99 30.02 -30.85
C GLN A 61 -21.60 28.61 -30.72
N ILE A 62 -22.71 28.34 -31.40
CA ILE A 62 -23.36 27.03 -31.37
C ILE A 62 -23.46 26.47 -32.78
N LEU A 63 -22.96 25.25 -32.94
CA LEU A 63 -23.05 24.45 -34.16
C LEU A 63 -23.81 23.16 -33.85
N LEU A 64 -24.75 22.77 -34.72
CA LEU A 64 -25.44 21.49 -34.63
C LEU A 64 -24.91 20.57 -35.72
N SER A 65 -24.62 19.31 -35.37
CA SER A 65 -24.06 18.32 -36.29
C SER A 65 -24.93 17.06 -36.37
N PRO A 66 -25.33 16.60 -37.57
CA PRO A 66 -26.08 15.36 -37.79
C PRO A 66 -25.19 14.14 -37.62
N THR A 67 -24.77 13.93 -36.38
CA THR A 67 -23.84 12.89 -35.94
C THR A 67 -24.18 12.45 -34.52
N ASN A 68 -23.64 11.32 -34.09
CA ASN A 68 -23.59 10.93 -32.67
C ASN A 68 -22.36 11.53 -31.96
N ARG A 69 -22.43 11.75 -30.64
CA ARG A 69 -21.29 12.26 -29.85
C ARG A 69 -20.02 11.42 -29.94
N LEU A 70 -20.19 10.10 -30.11
CA LEU A 70 -19.09 9.14 -30.19
C LEU A 70 -18.36 9.17 -31.54
N GLU A 71 -18.88 9.88 -32.54
CA GLU A 71 -18.18 10.07 -33.81
C GLU A 71 -16.93 10.95 -33.66
N GLU A 72 -15.98 10.78 -34.58
CA GLU A 72 -14.74 11.55 -34.57
C GLU A 72 -14.99 13.05 -34.71
N LEU A 73 -14.23 13.88 -33.98
CA LEU A 73 -14.31 15.34 -34.02
C LEU A 73 -14.28 15.90 -35.45
N GLY A 74 -13.48 15.28 -36.32
CA GLY A 74 -13.34 15.68 -37.72
C GLY A 74 -14.65 15.56 -38.49
N GLU A 75 -15.38 14.48 -38.28
CA GLU A 75 -16.67 14.23 -38.89
C GLU A 75 -17.74 15.15 -38.30
N LYS A 76 -17.78 15.24 -36.96
CA LYS A 76 -18.69 16.14 -36.24
C LYS A 76 -18.56 17.58 -36.73
N TYR A 77 -17.34 18.12 -36.80
CA TYR A 77 -17.12 19.51 -37.23
C TYR A 77 -17.39 19.71 -38.73
N LYS A 78 -17.03 18.75 -39.59
CA LYS A 78 -17.26 18.84 -41.04
C LYS A 78 -18.75 18.89 -41.41
N LYS A 79 -19.58 18.14 -40.69
CA LYS A 79 -21.04 18.10 -40.88
C LYS A 79 -21.78 19.20 -40.10
N ALA A 80 -21.09 19.91 -39.21
CA ALA A 80 -21.71 20.89 -38.34
C ALA A 80 -22.21 22.10 -39.15
N SER A 81 -23.37 22.61 -38.78
CA SER A 81 -23.95 23.84 -39.34
C SER A 81 -24.38 24.78 -38.21
N PRO A 82 -24.28 26.10 -38.39
CA PRO A 82 -24.59 27.06 -37.34
C PRO A 82 -26.06 27.04 -36.93
N LEU A 83 -26.34 27.33 -35.65
CA LEU A 83 -27.67 27.27 -35.06
C LEU A 83 -28.74 28.03 -35.86
N TYR A 84 -28.40 29.18 -36.46
CA TYR A 84 -29.38 29.98 -37.20
C TYR A 84 -29.99 29.23 -38.41
N GLU A 85 -29.27 28.26 -38.99
CA GLU A 85 -29.79 27.43 -40.09
C GLU A 85 -30.80 26.39 -39.61
N TYR A 86 -30.71 25.98 -38.34
CA TYR A 86 -31.68 25.10 -37.69
C TYR A 86 -32.89 25.86 -37.14
N LEU A 87 -32.83 27.19 -37.11
CA LEU A 87 -33.94 28.08 -36.70
C LEU A 87 -34.64 28.73 -37.91
N ASP A 88 -34.20 28.41 -39.14
CA ASP A 88 -34.72 28.97 -40.38
C ASP A 88 -35.72 28.00 -41.05
N ASN A 89 -36.97 28.42 -41.15
CA ASN A 89 -38.04 27.67 -41.81
C ASN A 89 -38.45 28.26 -43.17
N GLU A 90 -37.75 29.29 -43.65
CA GLU A 90 -38.09 29.99 -44.91
C GLU A 90 -37.33 29.41 -46.10
N LYS A 91 -36.06 29.03 -45.92
CA LYS A 91 -35.23 28.46 -47.00
C LYS A 91 -35.46 26.97 -47.15
N GLU A 92 -35.70 26.52 -48.39
CA GLU A 92 -35.89 25.09 -48.71
C GLU A 92 -34.73 24.19 -48.22
N GLU A 93 -33.49 24.67 -48.35
CA GLU A 93 -32.28 23.96 -47.91
C GLU A 93 -32.21 23.71 -46.39
N ASN A 94 -32.94 24.51 -45.60
CA ASN A 94 -32.92 24.48 -44.13
C ASN A 94 -34.12 23.73 -43.52
N ILE A 95 -35.13 23.35 -44.29
CA ILE A 95 -36.35 22.69 -43.78
C ILE A 95 -36.03 21.42 -42.99
N LEU A 96 -35.08 20.60 -43.47
CA LEU A 96 -34.68 19.38 -42.78
C LEU A 96 -34.00 19.68 -41.44
N LYS A 97 -33.10 20.69 -41.40
CA LYS A 97 -32.43 21.15 -40.18
C LYS A 97 -33.45 21.69 -39.17
N TYR A 98 -34.39 22.50 -39.62
CA TYR A 98 -35.48 23.01 -38.80
C TYR A 98 -36.33 21.89 -38.19
N THR A 99 -36.66 20.87 -38.99
CA THR A 99 -37.38 19.67 -38.51
C THR A 99 -36.59 18.93 -37.43
N THR A 100 -35.27 18.77 -37.61
CA THR A 100 -34.38 18.18 -36.58
C THR A 100 -34.42 18.98 -35.28
N PHE A 101 -34.36 20.31 -35.34
CA PHE A 101 -34.46 21.15 -34.14
C PHE A 101 -35.80 21.00 -33.42
N LEU A 102 -36.92 20.93 -34.16
CA LEU A 102 -38.24 20.65 -33.58
C LEU A 102 -38.29 19.28 -32.88
N ASN A 103 -37.64 18.26 -33.45
CA ASN A 103 -37.53 16.95 -32.80
C ASN A 103 -36.69 17.02 -31.52
N MET A 104 -35.58 17.75 -31.52
CA MET A 104 -34.79 17.99 -30.29
C MET A 104 -35.62 18.68 -29.21
N LEU A 105 -36.38 19.72 -29.59
CA LEU A 105 -37.33 20.39 -28.70
C LEU A 105 -38.36 19.40 -28.13
N LYS A 106 -38.94 18.54 -28.98
CA LYS A 106 -39.91 17.52 -28.54
C LYS A 106 -39.30 16.51 -27.57
N ASN A 107 -38.02 16.20 -27.70
CA ASN A 107 -37.37 15.13 -26.94
C ASN A 107 -36.71 15.59 -25.62
N PHE A 108 -36.33 16.86 -25.44
CA PHE A 108 -35.63 17.27 -24.21
C PHE A 108 -36.53 17.39 -22.98
N ASN A 109 -35.99 17.12 -21.79
CA ASN A 109 -36.68 17.28 -20.51
C ASN A 109 -36.30 18.61 -19.84
N ILE A 110 -37.29 19.35 -19.33
CA ILE A 110 -37.08 20.61 -18.63
C ILE A 110 -36.32 20.38 -17.31
N GLU A 111 -36.65 19.31 -16.59
CA GLU A 111 -36.04 18.98 -15.30
C GLU A 111 -34.53 18.75 -15.41
N ASP A 112 -34.07 18.11 -16.50
CA ASP A 112 -32.64 17.92 -16.77
C ASP A 112 -31.92 19.27 -17.00
N VAL A 113 -32.57 20.22 -17.69
CA VAL A 113 -32.03 21.58 -17.88
C VAL A 113 -31.97 22.34 -16.56
N GLU A 114 -32.97 22.19 -15.69
CA GLU A 114 -32.98 22.78 -14.35
C GLU A 114 -31.87 22.19 -13.46
N ASN A 115 -31.57 20.89 -13.59
CA ASN A 115 -30.46 20.26 -12.89
C ASN A 115 -29.11 20.81 -13.35
N VAL A 116 -28.91 21.00 -14.66
CA VAL A 116 -27.72 21.71 -15.20
C VAL A 116 -27.64 23.14 -14.66
N GLU A 117 -28.77 23.85 -14.56
CA GLU A 117 -28.81 25.20 -13.99
C GLU A 117 -28.41 25.21 -12.50
N LYS A 118 -28.90 24.26 -11.70
CA LYS A 118 -28.48 24.09 -10.28
C LYS A 118 -27.00 23.79 -10.16
N GLU A 119 -26.48 22.86 -10.96
CA GLU A 119 -25.05 22.50 -10.98
C GLU A 119 -24.18 23.71 -11.34
N GLN A 120 -24.52 24.47 -12.38
CA GLN A 120 -23.77 25.68 -12.76
C GLN A 120 -23.89 26.80 -11.71
N ASN A 121 -24.98 26.87 -10.97
CA ASN A 121 -25.09 27.77 -9.82
C ASN A 121 -24.16 27.36 -8.67
N ASN A 122 -24.00 26.05 -8.42
CA ASN A 122 -23.04 25.52 -7.45
C ASN A 122 -21.60 25.76 -7.90
N LEU A 123 -21.28 25.47 -9.17
CA LEU A 123 -19.96 25.74 -9.75
C LEU A 123 -19.59 27.22 -9.64
N ASN A 124 -20.55 28.12 -9.87
CA ASN A 124 -20.34 29.54 -9.68
C ASN A 124 -20.05 29.95 -8.22
N ARG A 125 -20.36 29.12 -7.22
CA ARG A 125 -19.97 29.37 -5.83
C ARG A 125 -18.60 28.77 -5.53
N GLU A 126 -18.40 27.51 -5.92
CA GLU A 126 -17.21 26.75 -5.61
C GLU A 126 -16.90 25.70 -6.68
N ILE A 127 -15.61 25.47 -6.92
CA ILE A 127 -15.14 24.42 -7.84
C ILE A 127 -15.00 23.13 -7.02
N PRO A 128 -15.61 22.01 -7.45
CA PRO A 128 -15.60 20.76 -6.70
C PRO A 128 -14.18 20.24 -6.48
N PHE A 129 -14.00 19.41 -5.44
CA PHE A 129 -12.70 18.83 -5.12
C PHE A 129 -12.06 18.13 -6.32
N LYS A 130 -12.86 17.34 -7.05
CA LYS A 130 -12.45 16.57 -8.24
C LYS A 130 -12.31 17.41 -9.50
N ILE A 131 -12.71 18.69 -9.50
CA ILE A 131 -12.83 19.64 -10.64
C ILE A 131 -13.84 19.18 -11.71
N LYS A 132 -13.71 17.92 -12.14
CA LYS A 132 -14.73 17.16 -12.87
C LYS A 132 -16.00 17.08 -12.03
N TYR A 133 -17.11 17.15 -12.73
CA TYR A 133 -18.46 17.03 -12.19
C TYR A 133 -19.30 16.14 -13.14
N GLN A 134 -20.38 15.58 -12.62
CA GLN A 134 -21.28 14.71 -13.36
C GLN A 134 -21.74 15.38 -14.68
N GLY A 135 -21.75 14.62 -15.78
CA GLY A 135 -22.23 15.14 -17.06
C GLY A 135 -21.30 16.15 -17.75
N ASN A 136 -20.11 16.46 -17.23
CA ASN A 136 -19.17 17.41 -17.87
C ASN A 136 -18.86 17.12 -19.36
N TYR A 137 -18.93 15.86 -19.78
CA TYR A 137 -18.72 15.42 -21.17
C TYR A 137 -19.84 15.84 -22.13
N LEU A 138 -21.01 16.24 -21.62
CA LEU A 138 -22.15 16.76 -22.39
C LEU A 138 -21.88 18.14 -23.00
N TRP A 139 -20.92 18.90 -22.48
CA TRP A 139 -20.71 20.28 -22.90
C TRP A 139 -20.14 20.38 -24.31
N GLN A 140 -19.24 19.48 -24.74
CA GLN A 140 -18.66 19.47 -26.10
C GLN A 140 -18.25 20.88 -26.57
N ILE A 141 -17.63 21.67 -25.67
CA ILE A 141 -17.16 23.03 -25.96
C ILE A 141 -15.71 22.97 -26.41
N TYR A 142 -15.42 23.63 -27.51
CA TYR A 142 -14.11 23.73 -28.14
C TYR A 142 -13.68 25.19 -28.24
N TYR A 143 -12.39 25.41 -28.49
CA TYR A 143 -11.81 26.73 -28.68
C TYR A 143 -11.05 26.78 -30.00
N SER A 144 -11.32 27.80 -30.82
CA SER A 144 -10.59 28.04 -32.05
C SER A 144 -9.50 29.09 -31.85
N GLU A 145 -8.24 28.65 -31.90
CA GLU A 145 -7.07 29.53 -31.78
C GLU A 145 -6.98 30.55 -32.92
N ASN A 146 -7.49 30.24 -34.11
CA ASN A 146 -7.40 31.11 -35.28
C ASN A 146 -8.32 32.33 -35.18
N THR A 147 -9.45 32.19 -34.49
CA THR A 147 -10.47 33.23 -34.39
C THR A 147 -10.69 33.74 -32.97
N ASP A 148 -10.00 33.17 -31.98
CA ASP A 148 -10.16 33.48 -30.55
C ASP A 148 -11.62 33.35 -30.08
N LYS A 149 -12.27 32.24 -30.48
CA LYS A 149 -13.69 31.98 -30.19
C LYS A 149 -13.94 30.60 -29.63
N TYR A 150 -14.83 30.56 -28.64
CA TYR A 150 -15.38 29.30 -28.14
C TYR A 150 -16.59 28.90 -28.98
N PHE A 151 -16.77 27.60 -29.17
CA PHE A 151 -17.95 27.07 -29.82
C PHE A 151 -18.35 25.71 -29.24
N MET A 152 -19.65 25.47 -29.19
CA MET A 152 -20.24 24.17 -28.83
C MET A 152 -20.60 23.42 -30.10
N ILE A 153 -20.23 22.14 -30.17
CA ILE A 153 -20.80 21.21 -31.17
C ILE A 153 -21.88 20.39 -30.47
N VAL A 154 -23.10 20.45 -31.00
CA VAL A 154 -24.26 19.70 -30.49
C VAL A 154 -24.56 18.56 -31.47
N PRO A 155 -24.24 17.30 -31.13
CA PRO A 155 -24.63 16.14 -31.93
C PRO A 155 -26.14 15.98 -31.90
N THR A 156 -26.81 15.97 -33.05
CA THR A 156 -28.28 15.90 -33.11
C THR A 156 -28.82 14.48 -33.01
N GLU A 157 -27.98 13.43 -33.09
CA GLU A 157 -28.40 12.03 -32.93
C GLU A 157 -28.32 11.53 -31.48
N ASP A 158 -27.91 12.39 -30.54
CA ASP A 158 -27.91 12.09 -29.11
C ASP A 158 -29.34 12.10 -28.52
N THR A 159 -29.50 11.65 -27.28
CA THR A 159 -30.78 11.71 -26.55
C THR A 159 -30.83 12.81 -25.50
N ASP A 160 -29.67 13.28 -25.03
CA ASP A 160 -29.55 14.29 -23.98
C ASP A 160 -29.01 15.60 -24.57
N TYR A 161 -29.86 16.62 -24.53
CA TYR A 161 -29.59 17.98 -25.02
C TYR A 161 -29.67 19.03 -23.90
N SER A 162 -29.63 18.60 -22.64
CA SER A 162 -29.81 19.47 -21.45
C SER A 162 -28.84 20.66 -21.43
N THR A 163 -27.55 20.43 -21.68
CA THR A 163 -26.51 21.46 -21.73
C THR A 163 -26.72 22.46 -22.87
N PHE A 164 -27.14 21.98 -24.05
CA PHE A 164 -27.46 22.83 -25.20
C PHE A 164 -28.65 23.75 -24.90
N PHE A 165 -29.75 23.19 -24.42
CA PHE A 165 -30.95 23.97 -24.10
C PHE A 165 -30.72 24.93 -22.93
N TYR A 166 -29.88 24.57 -21.95
CA TYR A 166 -29.43 25.49 -20.91
C TYR A 166 -28.69 26.71 -21.52
N ILE A 167 -27.69 26.48 -22.38
CA ILE A 167 -26.97 27.57 -23.05
C ILE A 167 -27.93 28.43 -23.89
N LEU A 168 -28.83 27.80 -24.64
CA LEU A 168 -29.80 28.51 -25.48
C LEU A 168 -30.70 29.42 -24.65
N LYS A 169 -31.28 28.90 -23.56
CA LYS A 169 -32.07 29.67 -22.58
C LYS A 169 -31.28 30.88 -22.06
N LYS A 170 -30.04 30.66 -21.62
CA LYS A 170 -29.19 31.75 -21.09
C LYS A 170 -28.78 32.78 -22.13
N LYS A 171 -28.58 32.38 -23.39
CA LYS A 171 -28.36 33.33 -24.50
C LYS A 171 -29.58 34.22 -24.73
N ILE A 172 -30.80 33.67 -24.63
CA ILE A 172 -32.06 34.40 -24.79
C ILE A 172 -32.31 35.35 -23.61
N GLU A 173 -32.12 34.89 -22.36
CA GLU A 173 -32.23 35.72 -21.15
C GLU A 173 -31.31 36.96 -21.19
N ASN A 174 -30.19 36.86 -21.93
CA ASN A 174 -29.27 37.96 -22.21
C ASN A 174 -28.76 38.70 -20.94
N LYS A 175 -28.56 37.96 -19.84
CA LYS A 175 -27.96 38.51 -18.62
C LYS A 175 -26.51 38.89 -18.88
N LYS A 176 -26.17 40.15 -18.61
CA LYS A 176 -24.79 40.66 -18.74
C LYS A 176 -23.85 39.84 -17.84
N ASN A 177 -22.69 39.48 -18.37
CA ASN A 177 -21.61 38.77 -17.67
C ASN A 177 -21.94 37.37 -17.16
N ALA A 178 -22.97 36.70 -17.69
CA ALA A 178 -23.23 35.30 -17.36
C ALA A 178 -22.10 34.40 -17.89
N LYS A 179 -21.41 33.71 -16.98
CA LYS A 179 -20.37 32.73 -17.28
C LYS A 179 -20.79 31.32 -16.88
N ILE A 180 -20.28 30.33 -17.60
CA ILE A 180 -20.45 28.89 -17.30
C ILE A 180 -19.08 28.27 -17.02
N PHE A 181 -18.99 27.40 -16.03
CA PHE A 181 -17.78 26.64 -15.75
C PHE A 181 -17.84 25.30 -16.50
N VAL A 182 -16.91 25.10 -17.42
CA VAL A 182 -16.95 23.96 -18.36
C VAL A 182 -15.56 23.45 -18.72
N PRO A 183 -15.42 22.15 -19.05
CA PRO A 183 -14.22 21.65 -19.70
C PRO A 183 -14.11 22.19 -21.13
N VAL A 184 -12.89 22.48 -21.58
CA VAL A 184 -12.62 22.83 -22.97
C VAL A 184 -11.95 21.66 -23.69
N SER A 185 -12.67 21.09 -24.64
CA SER A 185 -12.25 19.96 -25.46
C SER A 185 -11.21 20.35 -26.49
N ASN A 186 -10.30 19.42 -26.79
CA ASN A 186 -9.22 19.54 -27.79
C ASN A 186 -8.24 20.71 -27.55
N VAL A 187 -8.14 21.19 -26.30
CA VAL A 187 -7.17 22.22 -25.91
C VAL A 187 -6.00 21.59 -25.15
N LYS A 188 -4.78 21.94 -25.57
CA LYS A 188 -3.54 21.54 -24.89
C LYS A 188 -3.26 22.48 -23.71
N TYR A 189 -2.38 22.07 -22.80
CA TYR A 189 -1.90 22.97 -21.75
C TYR A 189 -1.35 24.26 -22.34
N SER A 190 -1.62 25.38 -21.68
CA SER A 190 -1.27 26.74 -22.11
C SER A 190 0.24 26.98 -22.15
N ASN A 191 0.99 26.15 -21.42
CA ASN A 191 2.42 26.30 -21.14
C ASN A 191 2.82 27.58 -20.40
N LYS A 192 1.86 28.26 -19.73
CA LYS A 192 2.13 29.51 -18.98
C LYS A 192 2.97 29.27 -17.72
N PHE A 193 2.66 28.22 -16.95
CA PHE A 193 3.37 27.90 -15.69
C PHE A 193 4.41 26.80 -15.88
N TRP A 194 4.11 25.77 -16.68
CA TRP A 194 4.99 24.63 -16.96
C TRP A 194 5.08 24.35 -18.46
N THR A 195 6.22 23.85 -18.93
CA THR A 195 6.33 23.33 -20.30
C THR A 195 5.60 22.01 -20.44
N LYS A 196 5.28 21.61 -21.68
CA LYS A 196 4.72 20.27 -21.97
C LYS A 196 5.52 19.14 -21.31
N SER A 197 6.85 19.19 -21.40
CA SER A 197 7.72 18.19 -20.77
C SER A 197 7.64 18.21 -19.24
N ALA A 198 7.44 19.39 -18.63
CA ALA A 198 7.29 19.48 -17.19
C ALA A 198 5.96 18.89 -16.70
N PHE A 199 4.87 18.98 -17.47
CA PHE A 199 3.64 18.24 -17.16
C PHE A 199 3.87 16.72 -17.20
N GLU A 200 4.49 16.21 -18.27
CA GLU A 200 4.81 14.79 -18.42
C GLU A 200 5.75 14.30 -17.30
N ASP A 201 6.78 15.07 -16.95
CA ASP A 201 7.67 14.81 -15.82
C ASP A 201 6.89 14.73 -14.49
N MET A 202 5.98 15.69 -14.24
CA MET A 202 5.22 15.74 -12.99
C MET A 202 4.30 14.55 -12.79
N GLU A 203 3.63 14.09 -13.86
CA GLU A 203 2.80 12.88 -13.82
C GLU A 203 3.65 11.67 -13.40
N ASN A 204 4.82 11.49 -14.03
CA ASN A 204 5.75 10.40 -13.72
C ASN A 204 6.33 10.49 -12.30
N TYR A 205 6.76 11.68 -11.88
CA TYR A 205 7.40 11.86 -10.58
C TYR A 205 6.39 11.65 -9.45
N LEU A 206 5.17 12.20 -9.56
CA LEU A 206 4.15 12.00 -8.54
C LEU A 206 3.72 10.54 -8.44
N TRP A 207 3.49 9.85 -9.58
CA TRP A 207 3.15 8.43 -9.60
C TRP A 207 4.16 7.56 -8.82
N MET A 208 5.46 7.89 -8.90
CA MET A 208 6.49 7.16 -8.15
C MET A 208 6.24 7.21 -6.63
N PHE A 209 5.80 8.35 -6.10
CA PHE A 209 5.57 8.55 -4.67
C PHE A 209 4.19 8.09 -4.22
N THR A 210 3.16 8.47 -4.97
CA THR A 210 1.75 8.24 -4.62
C THR A 210 1.29 6.82 -4.93
N LYS A 211 1.98 6.15 -5.88
CA LYS A 211 1.58 4.87 -6.50
C LYS A 211 0.27 4.94 -7.28
N ASP A 212 -0.14 6.15 -7.64
CA ASP A 212 -1.37 6.45 -8.39
C ASP A 212 -1.12 7.58 -9.40
N TRP A 213 -1.75 7.50 -10.57
CA TRP A 213 -1.53 8.48 -11.63
C TRP A 213 -2.32 9.77 -11.33
N PRO A 214 -1.64 10.93 -11.21
CA PRO A 214 -2.34 12.17 -10.95
C PRO A 214 -3.12 12.66 -12.17
N LEU A 215 -4.24 13.33 -11.93
CA LEU A 215 -4.97 14.12 -12.89
C LEU A 215 -4.57 15.59 -12.75
N ILE A 216 -3.98 16.16 -13.79
CA ILE A 216 -3.53 17.55 -13.81
C ILE A 216 -4.46 18.38 -14.69
N TYR A 217 -4.91 19.52 -14.17
CA TYR A 217 -5.78 20.45 -14.88
C TYR A 217 -5.25 21.88 -14.77
N GLU A 218 -5.39 22.63 -15.85
CA GLU A 218 -5.36 24.09 -15.81
C GLU A 218 -6.77 24.60 -15.58
N VAL A 219 -6.98 25.31 -14.47
CA VAL A 219 -8.29 25.84 -14.08
C VAL A 219 -8.22 27.35 -14.10
N TYR A 220 -9.07 27.96 -14.93
CA TYR A 220 -9.21 29.41 -15.04
C TYR A 220 -10.40 29.86 -14.21
N ASP A 221 -10.17 30.79 -13.30
CA ASP A 221 -11.22 31.37 -12.47
C ASP A 221 -12.10 32.37 -13.26
N LYS A 222 -13.02 33.05 -12.55
CA LYS A 222 -13.91 34.04 -13.18
C LYS A 222 -13.18 35.29 -13.69
N ASN A 223 -11.97 35.56 -13.21
CA ASN A 223 -11.12 36.67 -13.62
C ASN A 223 -10.11 36.27 -14.70
N GLU A 224 -10.19 35.02 -15.19
CA GLU A 224 -9.23 34.41 -16.13
C GLU A 224 -7.83 34.22 -15.56
N GLU A 225 -7.72 34.17 -14.23
CA GLU A 225 -6.50 33.80 -13.54
C GLU A 225 -6.31 32.29 -13.59
N LEU A 226 -5.12 31.86 -14.01
CA LEU A 226 -4.76 30.46 -14.16
C LEU A 226 -4.29 29.88 -12.81
N SER A 227 -4.81 28.71 -12.46
CA SER A 227 -4.22 27.82 -11.47
C SER A 227 -3.93 26.45 -12.10
N ILE A 228 -2.85 25.80 -11.69
CA ILE A 228 -2.67 24.36 -11.94
C ILE A 228 -3.22 23.62 -10.74
N GLN A 229 -4.15 22.70 -10.98
CA GLN A 229 -4.73 21.84 -9.95
C GLN A 229 -4.42 20.37 -10.25
N ILE A 230 -3.91 19.67 -9.25
CA ILE A 230 -3.51 18.26 -9.35
C ILE A 230 -4.32 17.45 -8.36
N ILE A 231 -5.00 16.41 -8.83
CA ILE A 231 -5.83 15.53 -8.01
C ILE A 231 -5.32 14.10 -8.19
N GLY A 232 -5.28 13.33 -7.11
CA GLY A 232 -4.97 11.91 -7.16
C GLY A 232 -5.23 11.24 -5.82
N GLU A 233 -4.87 9.97 -5.73
CA GLU A 233 -4.82 9.25 -4.45
C GLU A 233 -3.38 8.99 -4.03
N THR A 234 -3.13 8.87 -2.74
CA THR A 234 -1.80 8.53 -2.22
C THR A 234 -1.87 7.56 -1.05
N ASN A 235 -0.86 6.69 -0.94
CA ASN A 235 -0.69 5.82 0.21
C ASN A 235 -0.08 6.59 1.39
N VAL A 236 -0.78 6.68 2.52
CA VAL A 236 -0.32 7.44 3.71
C VAL A 236 0.23 6.56 4.83
N TYR A 237 -0.20 5.30 4.88
CA TYR A 237 0.34 4.29 5.78
C TYR A 237 0.10 2.89 5.23
N GLY A 238 1.17 2.17 4.91
CA GLY A 238 1.06 0.86 4.25
C GLY A 238 0.32 0.99 2.92
N LYS A 239 -0.81 0.27 2.78
CA LYS A 239 -1.69 0.32 1.60
C LYS A 239 -2.95 1.20 1.81
N ILE A 240 -3.04 1.98 2.90
CA ILE A 240 -4.16 2.90 3.15
C ILE A 240 -4.06 4.10 2.21
N LYS A 241 -5.07 4.25 1.36
CA LYS A 241 -5.19 5.33 0.38
C LYS A 241 -6.02 6.51 0.88
N THR A 242 -5.68 7.70 0.42
CA THR A 242 -6.47 8.91 0.63
C THR A 242 -6.40 9.81 -0.61
N PRO A 243 -7.48 10.52 -0.97
CA PRO A 243 -7.43 11.55 -2.00
C PRO A 243 -6.58 12.74 -1.55
N TYR A 244 -5.97 13.43 -2.51
CA TYR A 244 -5.30 14.70 -2.31
C TYR A 244 -5.61 15.69 -3.45
N LYS A 245 -5.48 16.99 -3.15
CA LYS A 245 -5.61 18.08 -4.13
C LYS A 245 -4.51 19.12 -3.90
N ILE A 246 -3.72 19.39 -4.92
CA ILE A 246 -2.71 20.45 -4.92
C ILE A 246 -3.22 21.60 -5.79
N GLU A 247 -3.16 22.83 -5.28
CA GLU A 247 -3.52 24.04 -6.02
C GLU A 247 -2.30 24.98 -6.12
N LEU A 248 -1.89 25.30 -7.34
CA LEU A 248 -0.74 26.16 -7.65
C LEU A 248 -1.25 27.41 -8.39
N LYS A 249 -1.30 28.55 -7.70
CA LYS A 249 -1.94 29.79 -8.20
C LYS A 249 -0.97 30.68 -8.98
N THR A 250 0.32 30.51 -8.77
CA THR A 250 1.35 31.33 -9.43
C THR A 250 2.42 30.50 -10.13
N ALA A 251 3.03 31.07 -11.17
CA ALA A 251 4.16 30.46 -11.87
C ALA A 251 5.35 30.19 -10.92
N LYS A 252 5.50 31.02 -9.87
CA LYS A 252 6.53 30.82 -8.84
C LYS A 252 6.24 29.56 -8.03
N GLU A 253 5.05 29.43 -7.46
CA GLU A 253 4.63 28.25 -6.70
C GLU A 253 4.76 26.98 -7.54
N ALA A 254 4.29 27.02 -8.80
CA ALA A 254 4.39 25.88 -9.71
C ALA A 254 5.85 25.47 -9.97
N ASN A 255 6.75 26.43 -10.16
CA ASN A 255 8.18 26.14 -10.35
C ASN A 255 8.85 25.60 -9.07
N GLU A 256 8.50 26.13 -7.90
CA GLU A 256 9.01 25.64 -6.61
C GLU A 256 8.55 24.20 -6.35
N PHE A 257 7.27 23.89 -6.62
CA PHE A 257 6.73 22.55 -6.51
C PHE A 257 7.40 21.57 -7.50
N TYR A 258 7.52 21.94 -8.78
CA TYR A 258 8.21 21.12 -9.78
C TYR A 258 9.64 20.78 -9.35
N LYS A 259 10.41 21.77 -8.88
CA LYS A 259 11.79 21.56 -8.43
C LYS A 259 11.89 20.69 -7.19
N LEU A 260 10.97 20.83 -6.24
CA LEU A 260 10.89 19.97 -5.07
C LEU A 260 10.71 18.52 -5.50
N VAL A 261 9.61 18.23 -6.22
CA VAL A 261 9.23 16.88 -6.62
C VAL A 261 10.33 16.25 -7.50
N LYS A 262 10.90 17.00 -8.44
CA LYS A 262 12.03 16.55 -9.27
C LYS A 262 13.26 16.17 -8.45
N ALA A 263 13.63 16.99 -7.47
CA ALA A 263 14.80 16.72 -6.65
C ALA A 263 14.59 15.50 -5.72
N LEU A 264 13.37 15.33 -5.17
CA LEU A 264 13.02 14.11 -4.42
C LEU A 264 13.08 12.88 -5.33
N PHE A 265 12.58 12.99 -6.56
CA PHE A 265 12.57 11.89 -7.53
C PHE A 265 13.98 11.44 -7.84
N ILE A 266 14.88 12.39 -8.16
CA ILE A 266 16.30 12.10 -8.41
C ILE A 266 16.95 11.44 -7.19
N LEU A 267 16.74 11.94 -5.97
CA LEU A 267 17.33 11.34 -4.77
C LEU A 267 16.87 9.90 -4.55
N GLN A 268 15.57 9.62 -4.67
CA GLN A 268 15.07 8.27 -4.44
C GLN A 268 15.43 7.29 -5.56
N THR A 269 15.53 7.77 -6.81
CA THR A 269 15.91 6.92 -7.95
C THR A 269 17.42 6.65 -8.02
N GLU A 270 18.24 7.66 -7.80
CA GLU A 270 19.71 7.53 -7.84
C GLU A 270 20.29 6.93 -6.56
N LEU A 271 19.62 7.12 -5.42
CA LEU A 271 20.07 6.69 -4.09
C LEU A 271 18.96 5.97 -3.29
N PRO A 272 18.34 4.90 -3.84
CA PRO A 272 17.18 4.24 -3.26
C PRO A 272 17.43 3.61 -1.88
N HIS A 273 18.69 3.30 -1.56
CA HIS A 273 19.07 2.73 -0.27
C HIS A 273 19.10 3.74 0.87
N TYR A 274 19.16 5.04 0.57
CA TYR A 274 19.26 6.11 1.57
C TYR A 274 18.03 7.01 1.63
N PHE A 275 17.35 7.17 0.50
CA PHE A 275 16.19 8.05 0.39
C PHE A 275 14.97 7.23 0.02
N ASN A 276 14.01 7.15 0.94
CA ASN A 276 12.69 6.61 0.69
C ASN A 276 11.66 7.63 1.17
N PHE A 277 11.13 8.41 0.25
CA PHE A 277 10.13 9.43 0.58
C PHE A 277 8.76 8.78 0.66
N THR A 278 8.04 9.14 1.72
CA THR A 278 6.64 8.77 1.94
C THR A 278 5.76 10.00 1.80
N THR A 279 4.46 9.78 1.62
CA THR A 279 3.47 10.83 1.37
C THR A 279 2.44 10.87 2.49
N ASN A 280 1.91 12.07 2.72
CA ASN A 280 0.79 12.33 3.63
C ASN A 280 -0.05 13.48 3.06
N ILE A 281 -1.13 13.86 3.73
CA ILE A 281 -1.92 15.03 3.40
C ILE A 281 -1.99 16.02 4.56
N ASP A 282 -2.19 17.30 4.25
CA ASP A 282 -2.46 18.34 5.24
C ASP A 282 -3.96 18.48 5.55
N GLU A 283 -4.32 19.48 6.36
CA GLU A 283 -5.72 19.77 6.74
C GLU A 283 -6.60 20.20 5.55
N ASN A 284 -5.99 20.68 4.47
CA ASN A 284 -6.67 21.08 3.24
C ASN A 284 -6.57 19.97 2.17
N CYS A 285 -6.19 18.75 2.55
CA CYS A 285 -5.94 17.62 1.66
C CYS A 285 -4.82 17.85 0.63
N SER A 286 -3.89 18.77 0.88
CA SER A 286 -2.74 19.00 0.02
C SER A 286 -1.65 17.96 0.28
N LEU A 287 -0.98 17.50 -0.79
CA LEU A 287 0.04 16.46 -0.73
C LEU A 287 1.32 16.97 -0.02
N GLU A 288 1.79 16.18 0.94
CA GLU A 288 3.03 16.41 1.68
C GLU A 288 4.02 15.25 1.48
N PHE A 289 5.31 15.57 1.50
CA PHE A 289 6.40 14.58 1.38
C PHE A 289 7.20 14.50 2.66
N TYR A 290 7.56 13.29 3.07
CA TYR A 290 8.29 13.01 4.29
C TYR A 290 9.47 12.08 4.01
N LEU A 291 10.63 12.39 4.63
CA LEU A 291 11.71 11.43 4.79
C LEU A 291 11.71 11.01 6.27
N GLU A 292 11.39 9.75 6.53
CA GLU A 292 11.06 9.28 7.89
C GLU A 292 9.94 10.15 8.48
N ASP A 293 10.18 10.86 9.58
CA ASP A 293 9.20 11.76 10.22
C ASP A 293 9.42 13.25 9.86
N GLN A 294 10.39 13.55 8.98
CA GLN A 294 10.71 14.92 8.60
C GLN A 294 9.96 15.35 7.33
N LYS A 295 9.04 16.32 7.47
CA LYS A 295 8.39 16.99 6.33
C LYS A 295 9.41 17.73 5.47
N ILE A 296 9.38 17.48 4.16
CA ILE A 296 10.26 18.11 3.19
C ILE A 296 9.52 19.20 2.43
N GLN A 297 10.10 20.40 2.39
CA GLN A 297 9.53 21.56 1.70
C GLN A 297 10.60 22.27 0.89
N TYR A 298 10.22 22.84 -0.26
CA TYR A 298 11.14 23.51 -1.18
C TYR A 298 11.94 24.64 -0.49
N LYS A 299 11.27 25.44 0.36
CA LYS A 299 11.89 26.53 1.14
C LYS A 299 13.12 26.09 1.95
N TYR A 300 13.16 24.83 2.39
CA TYR A 300 14.23 24.26 3.21
C TYR A 300 15.12 23.29 2.43
N MET A 301 14.97 23.20 1.10
CA MET A 301 15.67 22.21 0.28
C MET A 301 17.19 22.40 0.30
N THR A 302 17.66 23.65 0.26
CA THR A 302 19.10 23.95 0.35
C THR A 302 19.71 23.53 1.69
N SER A 303 19.00 23.74 2.80
CA SER A 303 19.43 23.25 4.11
C SER A 303 19.40 21.73 4.19
N PHE A 304 18.34 21.11 3.67
CA PHE A 304 18.19 19.65 3.62
C PHE A 304 19.35 18.99 2.88
N ILE A 305 19.66 19.42 1.65
CA ILE A 305 20.77 18.88 0.85
C ILE A 305 22.10 19.01 1.61
N ARG A 306 22.36 20.17 2.22
CA ARG A 306 23.58 20.41 2.99
C ARG A 306 23.68 19.48 4.21
N ASP A 307 22.57 19.27 4.92
CA ASP A 307 22.59 18.46 6.13
C ASP A 307 22.73 16.97 5.79
N GLN A 308 22.08 16.50 4.72
CA GLN A 308 22.31 15.17 4.16
C GLN A 308 23.75 14.96 3.67
N TYR A 309 24.37 15.98 3.06
CA TYR A 309 25.77 15.92 2.67
C TYR A 309 26.70 15.70 3.88
N LYS A 310 26.42 16.37 5.01
CA LYS A 310 27.18 16.19 6.26
C LYS A 310 26.97 14.81 6.86
N VAL A 311 25.74 14.27 6.81
CA VAL A 311 25.43 12.91 7.25
C VAL A 311 26.28 11.91 6.47
N ALA A 312 26.31 12.00 5.15
CA ALA A 312 27.14 11.14 4.30
C ALA A 312 28.63 11.24 4.66
N LEU A 313 29.18 12.46 4.83
CA LEU A 313 30.58 12.63 5.23
C LEU A 313 30.91 11.98 6.59
N LYS A 314 30.00 12.08 7.57
CA LYS A 314 30.17 11.46 8.88
C LYS A 314 30.19 9.93 8.75
N SER A 315 29.22 9.36 8.04
CA SER A 315 29.13 7.92 7.78
C SER A 315 30.38 7.40 7.07
N ARG A 316 30.90 8.11 6.06
CA ARG A 316 32.14 7.73 5.36
C ARG A 316 33.33 7.63 6.30
N LYS A 317 33.47 8.56 7.25
CA LYS A 317 34.55 8.55 8.24
C LYS A 317 34.44 7.34 9.18
N GLU A 318 33.22 7.00 9.60
CA GLU A 318 32.95 5.84 10.46
C GLU A 318 33.26 4.54 9.72
N ILE A 319 32.81 4.40 8.47
CA ILE A 319 33.03 3.20 7.65
C ILE A 319 34.51 3.01 7.32
N ARG A 320 35.23 4.07 6.94
CA ARG A 320 36.69 3.97 6.75
C ARG A 320 37.42 3.48 8.00
N SER A 321 36.93 3.84 9.18
CA SER A 321 37.49 3.35 10.44
C SER A 321 37.19 1.87 10.66
N LYS A 322 35.98 1.41 10.33
CA LYS A 322 35.60 -0.01 10.35
C LYS A 322 36.38 -0.84 9.33
N ILE A 323 36.59 -0.33 8.11
CA ILE A 323 37.43 -0.96 7.07
C ILE A 323 38.84 -1.19 7.59
N ARG A 324 39.48 -0.17 8.19
CA ARG A 324 40.82 -0.32 8.79
C ARG A 324 40.85 -1.40 9.88
N PHE A 325 39.82 -1.43 10.72
CA PHE A 325 39.70 -2.46 11.76
C PHE A 325 39.58 -3.88 11.17
N TYR A 326 38.71 -4.07 10.16
CA TYR A 326 38.54 -5.39 9.53
C TYR A 326 39.76 -5.83 8.73
N LYS A 327 40.45 -4.93 8.04
CA LYS A 327 41.73 -5.24 7.39
C LYS A 327 42.77 -5.75 8.38
N LYS A 328 42.93 -5.08 9.53
CA LYS A 328 43.84 -5.53 10.59
C LYS A 328 43.44 -6.91 11.14
N LYS A 329 42.15 -7.10 11.42
CA LYS A 329 41.62 -8.36 11.95
C LYS A 329 41.77 -9.52 10.96
N LEU A 330 41.60 -9.26 9.67
CA LEU A 330 41.80 -10.26 8.62
C LEU A 330 43.25 -10.74 8.62
N GLU A 331 44.21 -9.81 8.78
CA GLU A 331 45.63 -10.14 8.83
C GLU A 331 46.01 -10.96 10.07
N GLU A 332 45.50 -10.59 11.25
CA GLU A 332 45.66 -11.39 12.48
C GLU A 332 45.11 -12.82 12.31
N LEU A 333 43.96 -12.97 11.65
CA LEU A 333 43.36 -14.28 11.41
C LEU A 333 44.15 -15.11 10.39
N LYS A 334 44.76 -14.49 9.37
CA LYS A 334 45.66 -15.18 8.43
C LYS A 334 46.89 -15.75 9.14
N GLN A 335 47.48 -14.99 10.06
CA GLN A 335 48.61 -15.47 10.88
C GLN A 335 48.20 -16.69 11.72
N ILE A 336 47.06 -16.62 12.41
CA ILE A 336 46.53 -17.78 13.15
C ILE A 336 46.30 -18.99 12.23
N ALA A 337 45.77 -18.76 11.02
CA ALA A 337 45.53 -19.83 10.06
C ALA A 337 46.84 -20.53 9.66
N ALA A 338 47.89 -19.76 9.40
CA ALA A 338 49.21 -20.29 9.06
C ALA A 338 49.83 -21.09 10.22
N GLU A 339 49.77 -20.57 11.44
CA GLU A 339 50.24 -21.29 12.65
C GLU A 339 49.50 -22.62 12.85
N GLN A 340 48.18 -22.61 12.66
CA GLN A 340 47.34 -23.80 12.74
C GLN A 340 47.67 -24.82 11.63
N ASP A 341 47.88 -24.37 10.40
CA ASP A 341 48.26 -25.24 9.28
C ASP A 341 49.62 -25.94 9.56
N ILE A 342 50.62 -25.19 10.07
CA ILE A 342 51.92 -25.74 10.49
C ILE A 342 51.74 -26.78 11.62
N GLU A 343 50.96 -26.46 12.66
CA GLU A 343 50.72 -27.38 13.78
C GLU A 343 50.02 -28.67 13.32
N TYR A 344 49.00 -28.53 12.45
CA TYR A 344 48.26 -29.66 11.91
C TYR A 344 49.16 -30.57 11.08
N ILE A 345 49.97 -30.02 10.16
CA ILE A 345 50.92 -30.78 9.33
C ILE A 345 51.92 -31.55 10.21
N ALA A 346 52.42 -30.93 11.30
CA ALA A 346 53.32 -31.60 12.22
C ALA A 346 52.66 -32.81 12.91
N LYS A 347 51.42 -32.67 13.37
CA LYS A 347 50.63 -33.76 13.96
C LYS A 347 50.29 -34.85 12.94
N GLU A 348 49.92 -34.47 11.72
CA GLU A 348 49.65 -35.41 10.62
C GLU A 348 50.89 -36.23 10.25
N LYS A 349 52.07 -35.60 10.13
CA LYS A 349 53.35 -36.29 9.92
C LYS A 349 53.63 -37.30 11.05
N GLN A 350 53.36 -36.95 12.31
CA GLN A 350 53.54 -37.85 13.45
C GLN A 350 52.58 -39.05 13.40
N ILE A 351 51.32 -38.84 13.00
CA ILE A 351 50.30 -39.88 12.84
C ILE A 351 50.63 -40.79 11.66
N SER A 352 51.00 -40.24 10.50
CA SER A 352 51.40 -41.01 9.32
C SER A 352 52.63 -41.87 9.60
N THR A 353 53.63 -41.31 10.28
CA THR A 353 54.81 -42.07 10.72
C THR A 353 54.42 -43.22 11.66
N PHE A 354 53.43 -43.03 12.55
CA PHE A 354 52.90 -44.11 13.40
C PHE A 354 52.24 -45.21 12.56
N LEU A 355 51.36 -44.84 11.63
CA LEU A 355 50.62 -45.79 10.79
C LEU A 355 51.55 -46.63 9.90
N GLU A 356 52.59 -46.01 9.33
CA GLU A 356 53.62 -46.73 8.57
C GLU A 356 54.44 -47.67 9.46
N CYS A 357 54.89 -47.17 10.62
CA CYS A 357 55.68 -47.95 11.57
C CYS A 357 54.87 -49.10 12.20
N LYS A 358 53.54 -49.00 12.30
CA LYS A 358 52.64 -50.06 12.76
C LYS A 358 52.61 -51.28 11.81
N LYS A 359 53.06 -51.17 10.56
CA LYS A 359 53.02 -52.29 9.58
C LYS A 359 54.12 -53.34 9.79
N SER A 360 55.25 -53.02 10.42
CA SER A 360 56.36 -53.97 10.62
C SER A 360 56.87 -53.99 12.06
N PHE A 361 57.43 -55.12 12.49
CA PHE A 361 57.94 -55.30 13.86
C PHE A 361 59.06 -54.30 14.21
N PHE A 362 60.06 -54.16 13.33
CA PHE A 362 61.14 -53.18 13.50
C PHE A 362 60.64 -51.72 13.40
N GLY A 363 59.58 -51.46 12.62
CA GLY A 363 58.91 -50.15 12.56
C GLY A 363 58.32 -49.75 13.90
N LYS A 364 57.60 -50.66 14.57
CA LYS A 364 57.01 -50.42 15.91
C LYS A 364 58.07 -50.06 16.95
N VAL A 365 59.20 -50.76 16.94
CA VAL A 365 60.34 -50.47 17.82
C VAL A 365 60.93 -49.09 17.51
N LYS A 366 61.14 -48.77 16.23
CA LYS A 366 61.69 -47.48 15.79
C LYS A 366 60.80 -46.30 16.20
N TYR A 367 59.48 -46.41 16.03
CA TYR A 367 58.54 -45.36 16.43
C TYR A 367 58.48 -45.17 17.95
N PHE A 368 58.45 -46.28 18.72
CA PHE A 368 58.45 -46.26 20.17
C PHE A 368 59.64 -45.45 20.72
N PHE A 369 60.85 -45.68 20.19
CA PHE A 369 62.06 -44.96 20.63
C PHE A 369 62.22 -43.56 20.02
N LYS A 370 61.87 -43.34 18.74
CA LYS A 370 62.03 -42.05 18.02
C LYS A 370 61.26 -40.91 18.68
N TYR A 371 60.13 -41.20 19.31
CA TYR A 371 59.30 -40.22 20.02
C TYR A 371 59.28 -40.45 21.55
N SER A 372 60.22 -41.23 22.12
CA SER A 372 60.25 -41.58 23.57
C SER A 372 60.88 -40.54 24.50
N LYS A 373 61.41 -39.42 24.00
CA LYS A 373 61.95 -38.34 24.84
C LYS A 373 61.63 -36.99 24.21
N LYS A 374 61.22 -36.03 25.05
CA LYS A 374 61.07 -34.60 24.70
C LYS A 374 62.32 -34.11 23.96
N SER A 375 62.28 -34.06 22.63
CA SER A 375 63.35 -33.46 21.82
C SER A 375 62.83 -32.20 21.14
N ASN A 376 63.08 -31.06 21.77
CA ASN A 376 62.85 -29.69 21.28
C ASN A 376 63.70 -29.31 20.03
N LYS A 377 64.27 -30.27 19.29
CA LYS A 377 65.26 -29.99 18.24
C LYS A 377 64.72 -30.03 16.80
N VAL A 378 63.59 -30.69 16.57
CA VAL A 378 62.97 -30.81 15.22
C VAL A 378 62.07 -29.62 14.87
N ARG A 379 61.65 -28.81 15.87
CA ARG A 379 60.84 -27.60 15.62
C ARG A 379 61.65 -26.46 14.97
N LYS A 380 62.92 -26.28 15.34
CA LYS A 380 63.72 -25.12 14.90
C LYS A 380 64.15 -25.14 13.43
N GLU A 381 64.44 -26.31 12.86
CA GLU A 381 64.98 -26.40 11.49
C GLU A 381 63.90 -26.25 10.40
N ALA A 382 62.63 -26.49 10.73
CA ALA A 382 61.49 -26.21 9.83
C ALA A 382 60.96 -24.76 9.99
N GLU A 383 61.09 -24.18 11.19
CA GLU A 383 60.78 -22.77 11.46
C GLU A 383 61.74 -21.81 10.73
N GLU A 384 63.01 -22.17 10.48
CA GLU A 384 63.96 -21.25 9.84
C GLU A 384 63.85 -21.18 8.30
N GLN A 385 63.35 -22.22 7.62
CA GLN A 385 63.28 -22.26 6.15
C GLN A 385 61.98 -21.69 5.55
N GLU A 386 60.85 -21.74 6.27
CA GLU A 386 59.57 -21.18 5.79
C GLU A 386 59.36 -19.71 6.19
N TYR A 387 59.99 -19.23 7.28
CA TYR A 387 59.87 -17.82 7.68
C TYR A 387 60.60 -16.85 6.72
N GLU A 388 61.67 -17.31 6.04
CA GLU A 388 62.40 -16.50 5.04
C GLU A 388 61.56 -16.26 3.76
N GLU A 389 60.72 -17.20 3.31
CA GLU A 389 59.83 -17.02 2.15
C GLU A 389 58.60 -16.12 2.43
N ILE A 390 58.21 -15.96 3.70
CA ILE A 390 57.04 -15.17 4.12
C ILE A 390 57.41 -13.69 4.37
N GLU A 391 58.66 -13.40 4.76
CA GLU A 391 59.13 -12.02 4.93
C GLU A 391 59.35 -11.28 3.59
N GLU A 392 59.79 -11.97 2.53
CA GLU A 392 60.00 -11.35 1.21
C GLU A 392 58.69 -10.92 0.52
N ASN A 393 57.59 -11.67 0.67
CA ASN A 393 56.30 -11.33 0.07
C ASN A 393 55.56 -10.17 0.78
N ASN A 394 55.83 -9.93 2.06
CA ASN A 394 55.16 -8.88 2.84
C ASN A 394 55.83 -7.50 2.71
N GLN A 395 57.11 -7.42 2.34
CA GLN A 395 57.84 -6.15 2.27
C GLN A 395 57.43 -5.25 1.09
N GLU A 396 56.82 -5.79 0.03
CA GLU A 396 56.40 -5.00 -1.14
C GLU A 396 55.03 -4.28 -0.98
N GLU A 397 54.14 -4.73 -0.09
CA GLU A 397 52.79 -4.14 0.10
C GLU A 397 52.71 -3.04 1.17
N LEU A 398 53.58 -3.10 2.19
CA LEU A 398 53.66 -2.13 3.30
C LEU A 398 53.89 -0.66 2.88
N PRO A 399 54.73 -0.34 1.86
CA PRO A 399 55.01 1.06 1.48
C PRO A 399 53.83 1.75 0.77
N LYS A 400 52.98 1.01 0.04
CA LYS A 400 51.86 1.57 -0.73
C LYS A 400 50.69 1.97 0.17
N ALA A 401 50.33 1.13 1.16
CA ALA A 401 49.25 1.41 2.12
C ALA A 401 49.58 2.58 3.08
N MET A 402 50.85 2.76 3.47
CA MET A 402 51.27 3.88 4.31
C MET A 402 51.38 5.22 3.55
N GLN A 403 51.64 5.20 2.24
CA GLN A 403 51.66 6.41 1.41
C GLN A 403 50.25 6.95 1.12
N GLU A 404 49.24 6.07 1.00
CA GLU A 404 47.84 6.48 0.85
C GLU A 404 47.28 7.13 2.12
N ALA A 405 47.68 6.65 3.31
CA ALA A 405 47.25 7.20 4.61
C ALA A 405 47.71 8.65 4.86
N LYS A 406 48.77 9.14 4.18
CA LYS A 406 49.25 10.52 4.32
C LYS A 406 48.52 11.55 3.46
N LYS A 407 47.74 11.13 2.45
CA LYS A 407 47.01 12.05 1.55
C LYS A 407 45.63 12.50 2.07
N GLU A 408 45.05 11.82 3.06
CA GLU A 408 43.65 12.04 3.49
C GLU A 408 43.42 13.12 4.57
N LYS A 409 44.44 13.89 4.98
CA LYS A 409 44.28 14.92 6.04
C LYS A 409 43.86 16.31 5.53
N LYS A 410 43.32 16.45 4.32
CA LYS A 410 42.65 17.71 3.93
C LYS A 410 41.23 17.69 4.49
N LYS A 411 40.96 18.49 5.54
CA LYS A 411 39.60 18.80 5.96
C LYS A 411 38.86 19.35 4.75
N ILE A 412 37.85 18.63 4.25
CA ILE A 412 36.96 19.15 3.20
C ILE A 412 36.26 20.37 3.82
N PRO A 413 36.45 21.59 3.30
CA PRO A 413 35.78 22.75 3.83
C PRO A 413 34.27 22.59 3.59
N ILE A 414 33.47 22.71 4.66
CA ILE A 414 32.01 22.64 4.55
C ILE A 414 31.53 23.89 3.82
N LYS A 415 30.96 23.71 2.63
CA LYS A 415 30.35 24.80 1.85
C LYS A 415 29.03 25.24 2.49
N LYS A 416 28.63 26.49 2.23
CA LYS A 416 27.32 27.01 2.68
C LYS A 416 26.15 26.38 1.90
N VAL A 417 26.38 26.01 0.65
CA VAL A 417 25.40 25.44 -0.29
C VAL A 417 26.08 24.29 -1.03
N TYR A 418 25.33 23.21 -1.26
CA TYR A 418 25.71 22.05 -2.06
C TYR A 418 24.68 21.84 -3.17
N THR A 419 25.10 21.32 -4.32
CA THR A 419 24.16 20.91 -5.38
C THR A 419 23.68 19.48 -5.17
N LEU A 420 22.66 19.08 -5.94
CA LEU A 420 22.13 17.72 -5.88
C LEU A 420 23.16 16.72 -6.41
N GLU A 421 23.89 17.08 -7.45
CA GLU A 421 24.95 16.25 -8.06
C GLU A 421 26.10 16.02 -7.07
N GLU A 422 26.54 17.06 -6.35
CA GLU A 422 27.57 16.92 -5.31
C GLU A 422 27.11 15.96 -4.19
N LEU A 423 25.82 16.02 -3.82
CA LEU A 423 25.25 15.10 -2.83
C LEU A 423 25.23 13.65 -3.34
N ILE A 424 24.81 13.45 -4.60
CA ILE A 424 24.78 12.13 -5.23
C ILE A 424 26.18 11.52 -5.31
N GLU A 425 27.17 12.29 -5.76
CA GLU A 425 28.55 11.82 -5.83
C GLU A 425 29.06 11.39 -4.44
N ASN A 426 28.78 12.19 -3.41
CA ASN A 426 29.20 11.88 -2.04
C ASN A 426 28.57 10.58 -1.51
N TYR A 427 27.29 10.33 -1.78
CA TYR A 427 26.62 9.07 -1.40
C TYR A 427 27.09 7.88 -2.26
N LYS A 428 27.35 8.06 -3.56
CA LYS A 428 27.95 7.00 -4.41
C LYS A 428 29.34 6.60 -3.90
N GLU A 429 30.12 7.55 -3.39
CA GLU A 429 31.39 7.23 -2.72
C GLU A 429 31.19 6.50 -1.38
N LEU A 430 30.12 6.82 -0.64
CA LEU A 430 29.75 6.11 0.58
C LEU A 430 29.36 4.65 0.29
N GLU A 431 28.54 4.39 -0.73
CA GLU A 431 28.16 3.03 -1.15
C GLU A 431 29.36 2.14 -1.52
N LYS A 432 30.34 2.71 -2.21
CA LYS A 432 31.59 2.01 -2.53
C LYS A 432 32.32 1.56 -1.27
N LEU A 433 32.42 2.43 -0.27
CA LEU A 433 33.04 2.12 1.02
C LEU A 433 32.21 1.10 1.81
N GLU A 434 30.89 1.20 1.79
CA GLU A 434 30.00 0.20 2.41
C GLU A 434 30.19 -1.19 1.81
N THR A 435 30.31 -1.26 0.49
CA THR A 435 30.54 -2.51 -0.25
C THR A 435 31.90 -3.10 0.11
N GLU A 436 32.96 -2.29 0.14
CA GLU A 436 34.30 -2.72 0.61
C GLU A 436 34.23 -3.28 2.04
N MET A 437 33.53 -2.59 2.94
CA MET A 437 33.37 -3.03 4.34
C MET A 437 32.62 -4.37 4.44
N LYS A 438 31.54 -4.55 3.66
CA LYS A 438 30.75 -5.79 3.64
C LYS A 438 31.60 -6.96 3.15
N ASN A 439 32.37 -6.79 2.07
CA ASN A 439 33.26 -7.83 1.54
C ASN A 439 34.31 -8.24 2.58
N LEU A 440 34.98 -7.27 3.21
CA LEU A 440 35.96 -7.55 4.27
C LEU A 440 35.35 -8.27 5.48
N LEU A 441 34.12 -7.93 5.85
CA LEU A 441 33.41 -8.62 6.93
C LEU A 441 33.13 -10.08 6.56
N MET A 442 32.74 -10.34 5.31
CA MET A 442 32.53 -11.71 4.80
C MET A 442 33.84 -12.50 4.83
N ASP A 443 34.94 -11.93 4.35
CA ASP A 443 36.27 -12.57 4.38
C ASP A 443 36.71 -12.90 5.81
N VAL A 444 36.54 -11.95 6.74
CA VAL A 444 36.85 -12.15 8.17
C VAL A 444 36.01 -13.29 8.76
N ASN A 445 34.73 -13.37 8.43
CA ASN A 445 33.85 -14.42 8.94
C ASN A 445 34.19 -15.79 8.34
N ALA A 446 34.49 -15.85 7.04
CA ALA A 446 34.93 -17.07 6.37
C ALA A 446 36.24 -17.59 6.96
N LEU A 447 37.23 -16.71 7.20
CA LEU A 447 38.51 -17.12 7.75
C LEU A 447 38.41 -17.55 9.22
N LYS A 448 37.57 -16.88 10.03
CA LYS A 448 37.25 -17.36 11.39
C LYS A 448 36.67 -18.77 11.39
N LEU A 449 35.76 -19.06 10.45
CA LEU A 449 35.17 -20.39 10.33
C LEU A 449 36.24 -21.42 9.94
N LYS A 450 37.11 -21.08 8.97
CA LYS A 450 38.26 -21.91 8.59
C LYS A 450 39.14 -22.21 9.81
N ASN A 451 39.54 -21.18 10.57
CA ASN A 451 40.41 -21.34 11.74
C ASN A 451 39.76 -22.18 12.84
N LYS A 452 38.45 -21.99 13.09
CA LYS A 452 37.72 -22.79 14.08
C LYS A 452 37.65 -24.27 13.68
N ASN A 453 37.41 -24.54 12.40
CA ASN A 453 37.39 -25.90 11.88
C ASN A 453 38.78 -26.55 11.93
N MET A 454 39.83 -25.79 11.63
CA MET A 454 41.21 -26.26 11.73
C MET A 454 41.61 -26.53 13.18
N GLU A 455 41.22 -25.67 14.12
CA GLU A 455 41.45 -25.89 15.56
C GLU A 455 40.83 -27.21 16.04
N LYS A 456 39.60 -27.52 15.62
CA LYS A 456 38.97 -28.82 15.92
C LYS A 456 39.75 -30.00 15.32
N LYS A 457 40.24 -29.89 14.08
CA LYS A 457 41.09 -30.93 13.46
C LYS A 457 42.37 -31.15 14.26
N ILE A 458 43.02 -30.06 14.68
CA ILE A 458 44.22 -30.07 15.53
C ILE A 458 43.95 -30.73 16.89
N GLN A 459 42.80 -30.44 17.52
CA GLN A 459 42.37 -31.05 18.79
C GLN A 459 42.09 -32.55 18.64
N ASN A 460 41.42 -32.96 17.56
CA ASN A 460 41.15 -34.37 17.27
C ASN A 460 42.44 -35.15 17.01
N ALA A 461 43.36 -34.59 16.20
CA ALA A 461 44.68 -35.15 15.97
C ALA A 461 45.50 -35.25 17.28
N ALA A 462 45.41 -34.25 18.16
CA ALA A 462 46.06 -34.27 19.46
C ALA A 462 45.54 -35.42 20.35
N LYS A 463 44.22 -35.58 20.47
CA LYS A 463 43.60 -36.67 21.24
C LYS A 463 44.02 -38.05 20.71
N PHE A 464 44.11 -38.22 19.40
CA PHE A 464 44.57 -39.47 18.79
C PHE A 464 46.03 -39.76 19.12
N ILE A 465 46.90 -38.74 19.08
CA ILE A 465 48.29 -38.88 19.50
C ILE A 465 48.38 -39.21 21.00
N GLU A 466 47.59 -38.56 21.86
CA GLU A 466 47.52 -38.84 23.30
C GLU A 466 47.06 -40.27 23.58
N GLU A 467 46.07 -40.79 22.85
CA GLU A 467 45.62 -42.17 22.96
C GLU A 467 46.74 -43.15 22.58
N ILE A 468 47.45 -42.91 21.47
CA ILE A 468 48.63 -43.67 21.08
C ILE A 468 49.70 -43.65 22.20
N ASP A 469 49.98 -42.48 22.76
CA ASP A 469 50.98 -42.30 23.82
C ASP A 469 50.57 -42.93 25.15
N SER A 470 49.27 -42.98 25.46
CA SER A 470 48.74 -43.60 26.68
C SER A 470 49.04 -45.11 26.75
N HIS A 471 49.15 -45.76 25.59
CA HIS A 471 49.51 -47.17 25.43
C HIS A 471 51.02 -47.41 25.31
N LYS A 472 51.87 -46.36 25.33
CA LYS A 472 53.34 -46.48 25.32
C LYS A 472 53.97 -46.79 26.69
N LYS A 473 53.18 -47.07 27.73
CA LYS A 473 53.68 -47.39 29.08
C LYS A 473 54.56 -48.65 29.13
N SER A 474 54.30 -49.61 28.23
CA SER A 474 55.10 -50.82 28.02
C SER A 474 55.11 -51.19 26.54
N ILE A 475 56.24 -51.66 26.02
CA ILE A 475 56.37 -52.07 24.61
C ILE A 475 55.41 -53.20 24.23
N PHE A 476 55.03 -54.05 25.20
CA PHE A 476 54.06 -55.14 25.00
C PHE A 476 52.61 -54.63 24.95
N GLU A 477 52.27 -53.62 25.75
CA GLU A 477 50.93 -53.02 25.79
C GLU A 477 50.67 -52.19 24.53
N PHE A 478 51.69 -51.42 24.11
CA PHE A 478 51.73 -50.72 22.83
C PHE A 478 51.56 -51.67 21.65
N TRP A 479 52.14 -52.87 21.72
CA TRP A 479 52.06 -53.88 20.66
C TRP A 479 50.67 -54.50 20.54
N LYS A 480 50.01 -54.82 21.68
CA LYS A 480 48.63 -55.35 21.71
C LYS A 480 47.63 -54.33 21.16
N TYR A 481 47.81 -53.05 21.50
CA TYR A 481 46.99 -51.95 20.96
C TYR A 481 47.22 -51.74 19.46
N SER A 482 48.48 -51.73 19.02
CA SER A 482 48.84 -51.53 17.61
C SER A 482 48.41 -52.66 16.67
N ASN A 483 48.03 -53.85 17.16
CA ASN A 483 47.59 -54.99 16.33
C ASN A 483 46.06 -55.15 16.26
N LYS A 484 45.25 -54.31 16.92
CA LYS A 484 43.80 -54.31 16.72
C LYS A 484 43.47 -53.77 15.32
N ASP A 485 42.65 -54.50 14.57
CA ASP A 485 42.30 -54.20 13.16
C ASP A 485 41.32 -53.04 13.00
N GLU A 486 40.54 -52.69 14.02
CA GLU A 486 39.66 -51.52 14.00
C GLU A 486 40.25 -50.42 14.89
N MET A 487 41.06 -49.54 14.29
CA MET A 487 41.27 -48.21 14.86
C MET A 487 40.18 -47.30 14.28
N ALA A 488 39.37 -46.71 15.15
CA ALA A 488 38.33 -45.77 14.74
C ALA A 488 38.95 -44.67 13.87
N VAL A 489 38.48 -44.54 12.64
CA VAL A 489 38.82 -43.42 11.76
C VAL A 489 38.36 -42.15 12.47
N LEU A 490 39.25 -41.16 12.55
CA LEU A 490 38.94 -39.86 13.14
C LEU A 490 37.67 -39.29 12.49
N PRO A 491 36.62 -38.95 13.26
CA PRO A 491 35.46 -38.30 12.68
C PRO A 491 35.88 -36.98 12.06
N GLU A 492 35.49 -36.76 10.81
CA GLU A 492 35.62 -35.45 10.14
C GLU A 492 34.92 -34.41 11.02
N GLY A 493 35.59 -33.28 11.26
CA GLY A 493 35.02 -32.22 12.10
C GLY A 493 33.68 -31.78 11.54
N GLU A 494 32.61 -31.89 12.34
CA GLU A 494 31.28 -31.43 11.96
C GLU A 494 31.31 -29.94 11.60
N LEU A 495 30.65 -29.60 10.48
CA LEU A 495 30.35 -28.23 10.08
C LEU A 495 29.47 -27.59 11.17
N GLU A 496 30.08 -26.84 12.08
CA GLU A 496 29.30 -25.94 12.93
C GLU A 496 28.83 -24.76 12.08
N GLU A 497 27.51 -24.66 11.88
CA GLU A 497 26.86 -23.48 11.35
C GLU A 497 27.03 -22.32 12.35
N VAL A 498 28.11 -21.55 12.24
CA VAL A 498 28.24 -20.31 13.00
C VAL A 498 27.39 -19.24 12.30
N ASN A 499 26.21 -18.99 12.87
CA ASN A 499 25.27 -17.91 12.54
C ASN A 499 25.07 -17.73 11.03
N VAL A 500 24.27 -18.63 10.46
CA VAL A 500 23.57 -18.37 9.20
C VAL A 500 22.94 -16.98 9.31
N ILE A 501 23.35 -16.09 8.41
CA ILE A 501 22.71 -14.81 8.11
C ILE A 501 21.21 -15.01 8.27
N LYS A 502 20.54 -14.25 9.17
CA LYS A 502 19.09 -14.35 9.43
C LYS A 502 18.37 -14.75 8.14
N ARG A 503 17.82 -15.96 8.07
CA ARG A 503 17.05 -16.40 6.91
C ARG A 503 16.04 -15.30 6.63
N ILE A 504 15.94 -14.85 5.38
CA ILE A 504 14.94 -13.86 4.98
C ILE A 504 13.59 -14.53 5.23
N GLU A 505 12.90 -14.11 6.30
CA GLU A 505 11.56 -14.58 6.61
C GLU A 505 10.59 -13.89 5.65
N LYS A 506 9.74 -14.68 4.98
CA LYS A 506 8.67 -14.13 4.12
C LYS A 506 7.73 -13.30 5.00
N MET A 507 7.52 -12.04 4.62
CA MET A 507 6.51 -11.17 5.24
C MET A 507 5.18 -11.37 4.51
N PHE A 508 4.08 -11.45 5.27
CA PHE A 508 2.73 -11.59 4.70
C PHE A 508 2.35 -10.34 3.89
N ASP A 509 1.95 -10.53 2.63
CA ASP A 509 1.33 -9.50 1.79
C ASP A 509 -0.15 -9.81 1.58
N TYR A 510 -1.02 -8.89 1.99
CA TYR A 510 -2.48 -9.07 1.88
C TYR A 510 -2.97 -9.35 0.46
N GLU A 511 -2.42 -8.70 -0.57
CA GLU A 511 -2.92 -8.85 -1.95
C GLU A 511 -2.49 -10.20 -2.56
N GLU A 512 -1.31 -10.69 -2.19
CA GLU A 512 -0.76 -11.93 -2.72
C GLU A 512 -1.18 -13.17 -1.91
N ASP A 513 -1.22 -13.07 -0.58
CA ASP A 513 -1.32 -14.22 0.33
C ASP A 513 -2.75 -14.46 0.87
N PHE A 514 -3.66 -13.47 0.83
CA PHE A 514 -4.97 -13.55 1.50
C PHE A 514 -5.84 -14.72 1.02
N GLU A 515 -5.84 -15.04 -0.28
CA GLU A 515 -6.64 -16.16 -0.79
C GLU A 515 -6.16 -17.52 -0.26
N GLU A 516 -4.85 -17.70 -0.13
CA GLU A 516 -4.28 -18.94 0.41
C GLU A 516 -4.51 -19.03 1.92
N LEU A 517 -4.27 -17.94 2.64
CA LEU A 517 -4.57 -17.80 4.06
C LEU A 517 -6.03 -18.15 4.37
N GLY A 518 -6.97 -17.55 3.64
CA GLY A 518 -8.41 -17.77 3.81
C GLY A 518 -8.81 -19.24 3.63
N LYS A 519 -8.23 -19.93 2.64
CA LYS A 519 -8.46 -21.38 2.45
C LYS A 519 -7.88 -22.22 3.58
N LYS A 520 -6.70 -21.88 4.10
CA LYS A 520 -6.07 -22.59 5.24
C LYS A 520 -6.92 -22.43 6.51
N LEU A 521 -7.29 -21.20 6.85
CA LEU A 521 -8.12 -20.88 8.02
C LEU A 521 -9.47 -21.59 7.95
N ASP A 522 -10.17 -21.53 6.81
CA ASP A 522 -11.50 -22.13 6.67
C ASP A 522 -11.46 -23.66 6.84
N ARG A 523 -10.42 -24.33 6.29
CA ARG A 523 -10.20 -25.77 6.50
C ARG A 523 -9.97 -26.10 7.96
N MET A 524 -9.14 -25.32 8.66
CA MET A 524 -8.84 -25.55 10.07
C MET A 524 -10.08 -25.34 10.94
N GLN A 525 -10.85 -24.29 10.68
CA GLN A 525 -12.06 -23.97 11.43
C GLN A 525 -13.16 -25.02 11.25
N ARG A 526 -13.39 -25.50 10.01
CA ARG A 526 -14.33 -26.62 9.75
C ARG A 526 -13.97 -27.90 10.49
N LYS A 527 -12.68 -28.13 10.75
CA LYS A 527 -12.18 -29.31 11.46
C LYS A 527 -12.23 -29.15 12.98
N ASN A 528 -11.88 -27.96 13.48
CA ASN A 528 -11.63 -27.74 14.90
C ASN A 528 -12.84 -27.18 15.65
N LEU A 529 -13.74 -26.45 14.99
CA LEU A 529 -14.88 -25.78 15.62
C LEU A 529 -16.16 -26.60 15.49
N SER A 530 -16.93 -26.64 16.58
CA SER A 530 -18.29 -27.19 16.60
C SER A 530 -19.30 -26.23 15.94
N LYS A 531 -20.51 -26.73 15.66
CA LYS A 531 -21.58 -25.90 15.07
C LYS A 531 -21.92 -24.72 15.97
N GLU A 532 -22.05 -24.95 17.27
CA GLU A 532 -22.40 -23.92 18.26
C GLU A 532 -21.31 -22.84 18.38
N GLU A 533 -20.04 -23.22 18.19
CA GLU A 533 -18.89 -22.30 18.16
C GLU A 533 -18.88 -21.46 16.88
N ILE A 534 -19.19 -22.06 15.74
CA ILE A 534 -19.31 -21.36 14.45
C ILE A 534 -20.50 -20.38 14.49
N ASP A 535 -21.67 -20.84 14.97
CA ASP A 535 -22.86 -20.00 15.15
C ASP A 535 -22.57 -18.80 16.07
N ALA A 536 -21.90 -19.04 17.20
CA ALA A 536 -21.52 -17.98 18.12
C ALA A 536 -20.53 -16.98 17.51
N THR A 537 -19.58 -17.46 16.71
CA THR A 537 -18.62 -16.62 15.97
C THR A 537 -19.35 -15.75 14.94
N PHE A 538 -20.35 -16.30 14.25
CA PHE A 538 -21.20 -15.54 13.33
C PHE A 538 -21.95 -14.43 14.06
N ILE A 539 -22.56 -14.71 15.21
CA ILE A 539 -23.21 -13.65 16.02
C ILE A 539 -22.20 -12.56 16.41
N ALA A 540 -20.98 -12.92 16.77
CA ALA A 540 -19.92 -11.95 17.07
C ALA A 540 -19.43 -11.13 15.86
N SER A 541 -19.75 -11.53 14.63
CA SER A 541 -19.49 -10.72 13.42
C SER A 541 -20.60 -9.70 13.10
N THR A 542 -21.70 -9.70 13.85
CA THR A 542 -22.85 -8.80 13.64
C THR A 542 -22.86 -7.63 14.64
N ASN A 543 -23.85 -6.72 14.51
CA ASN A 543 -24.13 -5.65 15.47
C ASN A 543 -24.34 -6.14 16.93
N VAL A 544 -24.65 -7.42 17.13
CA VAL A 544 -24.80 -8.05 18.45
C VAL A 544 -23.49 -8.06 19.25
N VAL A 545 -22.31 -7.91 18.62
CA VAL A 545 -21.02 -7.84 19.32
C VAL A 545 -20.97 -6.74 20.39
N GLY A 546 -21.65 -5.61 20.16
CA GLY A 546 -21.72 -4.50 21.12
C GLY A 546 -22.38 -4.90 22.45
N ILE A 547 -23.52 -5.60 22.39
CA ILE A 547 -24.22 -6.06 23.60
C ILE A 547 -23.47 -7.23 24.27
N LEU A 548 -22.82 -8.10 23.49
CA LEU A 548 -21.95 -9.15 24.04
C LEU A 548 -20.79 -8.55 24.84
N ASN A 549 -20.16 -7.48 24.33
CA ASN A 549 -19.08 -6.79 25.00
C ASN A 549 -19.52 -6.15 26.31
N LYS A 550 -20.65 -5.42 26.33
CA LYS A 550 -21.24 -4.87 27.57
C LYS A 550 -21.45 -5.95 28.65
N ILE A 551 -21.98 -7.12 28.26
CA ILE A 551 -22.16 -8.25 29.17
C ILE A 551 -20.80 -8.80 29.64
N LYS A 552 -19.84 -8.98 28.74
CA LYS A 552 -18.51 -9.54 29.04
C LYS A 552 -17.72 -8.68 30.03
N ILE A 553 -17.81 -7.35 29.91
CA ILE A 553 -17.10 -6.40 30.78
C ILE A 553 -17.88 -6.04 32.06
N ASN A 554 -19.07 -6.63 32.27
CA ASN A 554 -20.00 -6.32 33.36
C ASN A 554 -20.47 -4.85 33.40
N ASP A 555 -20.56 -4.20 32.24
CA ASP A 555 -21.06 -2.83 32.05
C ASP A 555 -22.38 -2.85 31.27
N ILE A 556 -23.37 -3.57 31.81
CA ILE A 556 -24.65 -3.83 31.15
C ILE A 556 -25.81 -3.42 32.05
N MET A 557 -26.67 -2.52 31.55
CA MET A 557 -27.91 -2.13 32.22
C MET A 557 -29.10 -2.97 31.71
N PRO A 558 -30.17 -3.18 32.51
CA PRO A 558 -31.38 -3.86 32.04
C PRO A 558 -31.97 -3.23 30.77
N GLU A 559 -31.93 -1.90 30.67
CA GLU A 559 -32.43 -1.13 29.53
C GLU A 559 -31.66 -1.42 28.24
N ASP A 560 -30.35 -1.71 28.32
CA ASP A 560 -29.53 -2.07 27.15
C ASP A 560 -29.99 -3.39 26.53
N ILE A 561 -30.31 -4.38 27.39
CA ILE A 561 -30.81 -5.70 26.96
C ILE A 561 -32.20 -5.55 26.34
N GLU A 562 -33.05 -4.70 26.93
CA GLU A 562 -34.37 -4.40 26.39
C GLU A 562 -34.29 -3.74 25.01
N LYS A 563 -33.43 -2.72 24.87
CA LYS A 563 -33.23 -1.99 23.62
C LYS A 563 -32.73 -2.93 22.52
N SER A 564 -31.66 -3.69 22.80
CA SER A 564 -31.12 -4.68 21.86
C SER A 564 -32.16 -5.73 21.46
N LEU A 565 -32.95 -6.25 22.40
CA LEU A 565 -34.00 -7.22 22.08
C LEU A 565 -35.11 -6.61 21.20
N LYS A 566 -35.49 -5.35 21.43
CA LYS A 566 -36.47 -4.64 20.58
C LYS A 566 -35.94 -4.43 19.17
N GLU A 567 -34.68 -4.02 19.03
CA GLU A 567 -34.01 -3.84 17.74
C GLU A 567 -33.97 -5.16 16.95
N ILE A 568 -33.47 -6.24 17.57
CA ILE A 568 -33.42 -7.56 16.93
C ILE A 568 -34.81 -8.08 16.54
N LYS A 569 -35.84 -7.86 17.38
CA LYS A 569 -37.23 -8.23 17.02
C LYS A 569 -37.77 -7.42 15.84
N LYS A 570 -37.42 -6.13 15.75
CA LYS A 570 -37.83 -5.26 14.65
C LYS A 570 -37.15 -5.69 13.35
N GLU A 571 -35.84 -5.87 13.37
CA GLU A 571 -35.06 -6.37 12.22
C GLU A 571 -35.60 -7.72 11.71
N ALA A 572 -35.96 -8.64 12.63
CA ALA A 572 -36.53 -9.94 12.27
C ALA A 572 -37.91 -9.85 11.58
N ILE A 573 -38.69 -8.80 11.84
CA ILE A 573 -39.98 -8.56 11.19
C ILE A 573 -39.74 -7.93 9.82
N ASP A 574 -38.89 -6.92 9.75
CA ASP A 574 -38.57 -6.19 8.53
C ASP A 574 -37.98 -7.16 7.48
N GLU A 575 -37.05 -8.04 7.88
CA GLU A 575 -36.46 -9.05 6.99
C GLU A 575 -37.48 -10.07 6.46
N LYS A 576 -38.44 -10.48 7.31
CA LYS A 576 -39.55 -11.34 6.88
C LYS A 576 -40.48 -10.63 5.90
N SER A 577 -40.75 -9.35 6.12
CA SER A 577 -41.60 -8.56 5.22
C SER A 577 -40.96 -8.34 3.84
N LEU A 578 -39.64 -8.16 3.79
CA LEU A 578 -38.87 -8.09 2.53
C LEU A 578 -38.85 -9.43 1.79
N ALA A 579 -38.83 -10.55 2.52
CA ALA A 579 -38.94 -11.88 1.93
C ALA A 579 -40.36 -12.20 1.41
N GLU A 580 -41.37 -11.48 1.89
CA GLU A 580 -42.79 -11.60 1.50
C GLU A 580 -43.19 -10.61 0.37
N GLU A 581 -42.31 -9.72 -0.09
CA GLU A 581 -42.53 -8.90 -1.29
C GLU A 581 -42.52 -9.79 -2.54
N TYR A 582 -43.71 -10.06 -3.07
CA TYR A 582 -43.90 -10.78 -4.32
C TYR A 582 -43.26 -10.04 -5.49
N ASP A 583 -42.35 -10.70 -6.20
CA ASP A 583 -41.96 -10.32 -7.55
C ASP A 583 -43.21 -10.37 -8.45
N ILE A 584 -43.56 -9.23 -9.06
CA ILE A 584 -44.65 -9.09 -10.05
C ILE A 584 -44.48 -10.03 -11.26
N PHE A 585 -43.31 -10.67 -11.41
CA PHE A 585 -43.01 -11.70 -12.41
C PHE A 585 -43.09 -13.15 -11.88
N GLY A 586 -43.62 -13.38 -10.68
CA GLY A 586 -44.00 -14.72 -10.20
C GLY A 586 -42.88 -15.55 -9.58
N ASN A 587 -41.78 -14.95 -9.14
CA ASN A 587 -40.78 -15.66 -8.34
C ASN A 587 -41.15 -15.59 -6.84
N LEU A 588 -41.71 -16.68 -6.31
CA LEU A 588 -41.87 -16.88 -4.86
C LEU A 588 -40.62 -17.58 -4.28
N ILE A 589 -40.07 -16.97 -3.22
CA ILE A 589 -39.19 -17.54 -2.17
C ILE A 589 -37.78 -17.97 -2.63
N GLU A 590 -36.78 -17.69 -1.79
CA GLU A 590 -35.42 -18.22 -1.89
C GLU A 590 -35.42 -19.76 -1.82
N ASP A 591 -35.61 -20.39 -2.98
CA ASP A 591 -35.61 -21.84 -3.13
C ASP A 591 -34.20 -22.39 -2.82
N ASN A 592 -34.08 -23.37 -1.90
CA ASN A 592 -32.81 -24.05 -1.55
C ASN A 592 -32.13 -24.74 -2.75
N ILE A 593 -32.80 -24.77 -3.89
CA ILE A 593 -32.34 -25.33 -5.17
C ILE A 593 -31.55 -24.28 -5.99
N LYS A 594 -31.73 -22.98 -5.70
CA LYS A 594 -31.05 -21.90 -6.43
C LYS A 594 -29.55 -21.92 -6.14
N VAL A 595 -28.78 -22.07 -7.21
CA VAL A 595 -27.33 -22.06 -7.15
C VAL A 595 -26.82 -20.64 -6.89
N LYS A 596 -26.31 -20.40 -5.67
CA LYS A 596 -25.68 -19.14 -5.25
C LYS A 596 -24.20 -19.12 -5.69
N LYS A 597 -23.56 -17.95 -5.69
CA LYS A 597 -22.14 -17.80 -6.07
C LYS A 597 -21.35 -17.00 -5.03
N ILE A 598 -20.17 -17.49 -4.68
CA ILE A 598 -19.13 -16.77 -3.91
C ILE A 598 -17.87 -16.75 -4.76
N LYS A 599 -17.32 -15.55 -5.06
CA LYS A 599 -16.12 -15.36 -5.92
C LYS A 599 -16.16 -16.24 -7.19
N ASN A 600 -17.30 -16.21 -7.89
CA ASN A 600 -17.61 -17.01 -9.09
C ASN A 600 -17.75 -18.53 -8.91
N LYS A 601 -17.61 -19.07 -7.70
CA LYS A 601 -17.85 -20.50 -7.40
C LYS A 601 -19.29 -20.73 -6.94
N LYS A 602 -19.93 -21.70 -7.57
CA LYS A 602 -21.33 -22.08 -7.33
C LYS A 602 -21.49 -22.92 -6.06
N HIS A 603 -22.52 -22.66 -5.25
CA HIS A 603 -22.87 -23.45 -4.06
C HIS A 603 -24.39 -23.47 -3.82
N ARG A 604 -24.86 -24.34 -2.91
CA ARG A 604 -26.27 -24.53 -2.57
C ARG A 604 -26.49 -24.53 -1.05
N GLU A 605 -25.76 -23.65 -0.37
CA GLU A 605 -25.86 -23.52 1.09
C GLU A 605 -26.65 -22.28 1.47
N LEU A 606 -27.31 -22.34 2.62
CA LEU A 606 -28.06 -21.23 3.16
C LEU A 606 -27.18 -20.31 4.00
N PRO A 607 -27.39 -18.99 3.95
CA PRO A 607 -26.75 -18.07 4.88
C PRO A 607 -27.21 -18.39 6.30
N ARG A 608 -26.34 -18.18 7.29
CA ARG A 608 -26.73 -18.34 8.70
C ARG A 608 -27.73 -17.26 9.08
N ASP A 609 -28.73 -17.67 9.84
CA ASP A 609 -29.80 -16.81 10.33
C ASP A 609 -29.51 -16.42 11.77
N LYS A 610 -29.21 -15.12 11.99
CA LYS A 610 -28.88 -14.59 13.31
C LYS A 610 -30.05 -14.71 14.29
N TYR A 611 -31.31 -14.60 13.84
CA TYR A 611 -32.48 -14.65 14.72
C TYR A 611 -32.77 -16.07 15.19
N ASN A 612 -32.57 -17.06 14.30
CA ASN A 612 -32.68 -18.47 14.67
C ASN A 612 -31.59 -18.87 15.68
N ILE A 613 -30.36 -18.40 15.48
CA ILE A 613 -29.26 -18.68 16.42
C ILE A 613 -29.51 -18.04 17.80
N LEU A 614 -30.07 -16.83 17.82
CA LEU A 614 -30.42 -16.13 19.07
C LEU A 614 -31.73 -16.60 19.71
N ASP A 615 -32.50 -17.48 19.05
CA ASP A 615 -33.82 -17.97 19.46
C ASP A 615 -34.79 -16.82 19.82
N VAL A 616 -34.82 -15.77 18.98
CA VAL A 616 -35.68 -14.60 19.19
C VAL A 616 -37.01 -14.75 18.45
N ASN A 617 -38.09 -14.81 19.22
CA ASN A 617 -39.47 -14.82 18.73
C ASN A 617 -40.31 -13.73 19.43
N LYS A 618 -41.59 -13.58 19.03
CA LYS A 618 -42.50 -12.57 19.61
C LYS A 618 -42.57 -12.66 21.14
N ASN A 619 -42.50 -13.87 21.70
CA ASN A 619 -42.63 -14.16 23.12
C ASN A 619 -41.31 -14.15 23.92
N THR A 620 -40.15 -14.00 23.26
CA THR A 620 -38.84 -13.97 23.93
C THR A 620 -38.79 -12.82 24.93
N LYS A 621 -38.45 -13.13 26.19
CA LYS A 621 -38.29 -12.18 27.31
C LYS A 621 -36.82 -11.82 27.50
N GLN A 622 -36.56 -10.67 28.14
CA GLN A 622 -35.21 -10.14 28.42
C GLN A 622 -34.28 -11.17 29.09
N ILE A 623 -34.79 -11.92 30.07
CA ILE A 623 -33.99 -12.92 30.81
C ILE A 623 -33.53 -14.05 29.89
N GLY A 624 -34.43 -14.58 29.05
CA GLY A 624 -34.09 -15.63 28.09
C GLY A 624 -33.03 -15.16 27.10
N TYR A 625 -33.21 -13.95 26.54
CA TYR A 625 -32.24 -13.33 25.64
C TYR A 625 -30.86 -13.14 26.29
N LYS A 626 -30.82 -12.65 27.54
CA LYS A 626 -29.56 -12.49 28.30
C LYS A 626 -28.82 -13.83 28.47
N LEU A 627 -29.53 -14.91 28.80
CA LEU A 627 -28.93 -16.24 28.94
C LEU A 627 -28.37 -16.75 27.61
N THR A 628 -29.08 -16.52 26.50
CA THR A 628 -28.58 -16.85 25.15
C THR A 628 -27.28 -16.08 24.86
N LEU A 629 -27.25 -14.76 25.08
CA LEU A 629 -26.06 -13.94 24.89
C LEU A 629 -24.87 -14.43 25.74
N GLN A 630 -25.10 -14.83 26.99
CA GLN A 630 -24.05 -15.42 27.84
C GLN A 630 -23.52 -16.75 27.28
N SER A 631 -24.40 -17.59 26.74
CA SER A 631 -24.01 -18.82 26.05
C SER A 631 -23.17 -18.53 24.81
N ILE A 632 -23.53 -17.50 24.03
CA ILE A 632 -22.75 -17.04 22.87
C ILE A 632 -21.34 -16.61 23.31
N ILE A 633 -21.20 -15.80 24.36
CA ILE A 633 -19.89 -15.36 24.88
C ILE A 633 -19.01 -16.58 25.26
N LYS A 634 -19.61 -17.58 25.92
CA LYS A 634 -18.90 -18.82 26.29
C LYS A 634 -18.42 -19.58 25.05
N ASN A 635 -19.28 -19.73 24.04
CA ASN A 635 -18.95 -20.45 22.81
C ASN A 635 -17.91 -19.70 21.97
N VAL A 636 -17.97 -18.37 21.88
CA VAL A 636 -16.90 -17.56 21.24
C VAL A 636 -15.57 -17.75 21.97
N THR A 637 -15.58 -17.77 23.31
CA THR A 637 -14.36 -17.99 24.10
C THR A 637 -13.78 -19.39 23.84
N SER A 638 -14.63 -20.42 23.78
CA SER A 638 -14.24 -21.79 23.43
C SER A 638 -13.67 -21.87 21.99
N ALA A 639 -14.30 -21.19 21.03
CA ALA A 639 -13.80 -21.12 19.65
C ALA A 639 -12.40 -20.51 19.58
N LEU A 640 -12.16 -19.42 20.32
CA LEU A 640 -10.85 -18.76 20.42
C LEU A 640 -9.77 -19.63 21.07
N GLU A 641 -10.13 -20.63 21.88
CA GLU A 641 -9.16 -21.56 22.45
C GLU A 641 -8.74 -22.66 21.46
N LYS A 642 -9.59 -22.96 20.47
CA LYS A 642 -9.37 -23.99 19.45
C LYS A 642 -8.87 -23.45 18.10
N GLY A 643 -9.18 -22.20 17.80
CA GLY A 643 -8.76 -21.52 16.58
C GLY A 643 -7.29 -21.11 16.63
N VAL A 644 -6.55 -21.33 15.55
CA VAL A 644 -5.11 -21.06 15.45
C VAL A 644 -4.82 -20.35 14.13
N ILE A 645 -4.03 -19.28 14.20
CA ILE A 645 -3.55 -18.53 13.03
C ILE A 645 -2.32 -19.25 12.43
N PRO A 646 -2.34 -19.65 11.15
CA PRO A 646 -1.37 -20.57 10.56
C PRO A 646 -0.07 -19.93 10.06
N GLU A 647 0.06 -18.60 10.08
CA GLU A 647 1.24 -17.87 9.61
C GLU A 647 1.32 -16.49 10.29
N ASN A 648 2.49 -15.83 10.21
CA ASN A 648 2.67 -14.49 10.76
C ASN A 648 1.90 -13.47 9.89
N LEU A 649 1.06 -12.62 10.49
CA LEU A 649 0.37 -11.56 9.74
C LEU A 649 0.02 -10.34 10.61
N PRO A 650 -0.01 -9.12 10.04
CA PRO A 650 -0.50 -7.94 10.73
C PRO A 650 -2.04 -7.89 10.70
N VAL A 651 -2.65 -7.51 11.82
CA VAL A 651 -4.09 -7.21 11.90
C VAL A 651 -4.32 -5.82 12.48
N TYR A 652 -5.44 -5.21 12.13
CA TYR A 652 -5.75 -3.81 12.37
C TYR A 652 -7.09 -3.66 13.07
N LYS A 653 -7.19 -2.74 14.02
CA LYS A 653 -8.47 -2.32 14.58
C LYS A 653 -8.48 -0.81 14.77
N ALA A 654 -9.47 -0.13 14.22
CA ALA A 654 -9.70 1.28 14.45
C ALA A 654 -10.62 1.47 15.67
N VAL A 655 -10.29 2.46 16.50
CA VAL A 655 -11.12 2.91 17.62
C VAL A 655 -11.20 4.43 17.57
N LEU A 656 -12.42 4.97 17.55
CA LEU A 656 -12.65 6.41 17.53
C LEU A 656 -12.56 7.01 18.91
N ASP A 657 -11.74 8.06 19.05
CA ASP A 657 -11.54 8.90 20.23
C ASP A 657 -11.13 8.19 21.55
N ASP A 658 -11.21 6.86 21.60
CA ASP A 658 -10.98 6.00 22.75
C ASP A 658 -9.79 5.04 22.55
N LYS A 659 -9.42 4.35 23.64
CA LYS A 659 -8.36 3.33 23.62
C LYS A 659 -8.93 1.93 23.42
N LEU A 660 -8.14 1.05 22.81
CA LEU A 660 -8.46 -0.37 22.69
C LEU A 660 -8.69 -1.00 24.07
N ASN A 661 -9.87 -1.56 24.28
CA ASN A 661 -10.20 -2.32 25.48
C ASN A 661 -9.86 -3.80 25.30
N ASN A 662 -8.78 -4.25 25.93
CA ASN A 662 -8.29 -5.62 25.77
C ASN A 662 -9.23 -6.71 26.34
N LYS A 663 -10.24 -6.34 27.14
CA LYS A 663 -11.19 -7.29 27.76
C LYS A 663 -12.36 -7.65 26.83
N GLU A 664 -12.61 -6.86 25.81
CA GLU A 664 -13.70 -7.07 24.85
C GLU A 664 -13.45 -8.26 23.92
N ILE A 665 -14.47 -8.63 23.15
CA ILE A 665 -14.34 -9.45 21.96
C ILE A 665 -13.90 -8.49 20.84
N ASN A 666 -12.59 -8.42 20.62
CA ASN A 666 -11.99 -7.52 19.64
C ASN A 666 -11.97 -8.20 18.26
N VAL A 667 -12.76 -7.65 17.33
CA VAL A 667 -12.71 -7.96 15.91
C VAL A 667 -11.65 -7.07 15.27
N PHE A 668 -10.66 -7.69 14.62
CA PHE A 668 -9.62 -7.03 13.84
C PHE A 668 -9.82 -7.33 12.37
N ASN A 669 -9.35 -6.43 11.51
CA ASN A 669 -9.32 -6.59 10.08
C ASN A 669 -7.89 -6.90 9.60
N ILE A 670 -7.73 -7.81 8.64
CA ILE A 670 -6.45 -8.04 7.97
C ILE A 670 -6.19 -6.92 6.94
N ASN A 671 -7.25 -6.35 6.36
CA ASN A 671 -7.19 -5.24 5.43
C ASN A 671 -7.27 -3.89 6.17
N PRO A 672 -6.16 -3.12 6.26
CA PRO A 672 -6.16 -1.83 6.94
C PRO A 672 -6.99 -0.76 6.21
N GLU A 673 -7.15 -0.86 4.89
CA GLU A 673 -7.89 0.13 4.11
C GLU A 673 -9.40 0.06 4.39
N GLU A 674 -9.95 -1.16 4.45
CA GLU A 674 -11.35 -1.37 4.84
C GLU A 674 -11.62 -0.92 6.28
N GLU A 675 -10.70 -1.21 7.21
CA GLU A 675 -10.86 -0.80 8.61
C GLU A 675 -10.92 0.72 8.77
N ILE A 676 -10.10 1.46 8.02
CA ILE A 676 -10.15 2.93 8.02
C ILE A 676 -11.41 3.45 7.32
N LYS A 677 -11.84 2.84 6.21
CA LYS A 677 -13.09 3.23 5.53
C LYS A 677 -14.29 3.12 6.46
N ASP A 678 -14.39 2.03 7.22
CA ASP A 678 -15.44 1.82 8.22
C ASP A 678 -15.38 2.94 9.30
N ALA A 679 -14.19 3.22 9.86
CA ALA A 679 -13.99 4.25 10.88
C ALA A 679 -14.22 5.70 10.39
N MET A 680 -14.14 5.94 9.09
CA MET A 680 -14.44 7.24 8.49
C MET A 680 -15.95 7.52 8.37
N ILE A 681 -16.80 6.50 8.45
CA ILE A 681 -18.28 6.65 8.41
C ILE A 681 -18.82 7.11 9.77
N GLU A 682 -18.22 6.66 10.86
CA GLU A 682 -18.65 6.98 12.23
C GLU A 682 -18.25 8.42 12.65
N ASP A 683 -19.05 9.08 13.47
CA ASP A 683 -18.77 10.42 14.00
C ASP A 683 -17.57 10.38 14.96
N GLY A 684 -16.60 11.30 14.77
CA GLY A 684 -15.41 11.40 15.63
C GLY A 684 -14.27 12.13 14.92
N ASN A 685 -13.39 12.76 15.69
CA ASN A 685 -12.32 13.61 15.13
C ASN A 685 -11.01 12.85 14.93
N LYS A 686 -10.77 11.80 15.72
CA LYS A 686 -9.50 11.08 15.74
C LYS A 686 -9.68 9.57 15.71
N ILE A 687 -8.91 8.91 14.86
CA ILE A 687 -8.86 7.46 14.73
C ILE A 687 -7.59 6.93 15.42
N ASN A 688 -7.74 6.08 16.43
CA ASN A 688 -6.64 5.29 16.96
C ASN A 688 -6.59 3.94 16.25
N LEU A 689 -5.59 3.75 15.38
CA LEU A 689 -5.40 2.52 14.61
C LEU A 689 -4.40 1.58 15.32
N TYR A 690 -4.90 0.46 15.82
CA TYR A 690 -4.09 -0.56 16.49
C TYR A 690 -3.64 -1.60 15.48
N LYS A 691 -2.33 -1.65 15.18
CA LYS A 691 -1.70 -2.70 14.37
C LYS A 691 -1.06 -3.73 15.29
N ILE A 692 -1.50 -4.98 15.22
CA ILE A 692 -0.91 -6.10 15.97
C ILE A 692 -0.22 -7.05 14.99
N ASN A 693 1.08 -7.24 15.15
CA ASN A 693 1.85 -8.24 14.41
C ASN A 693 1.64 -9.62 15.05
N VAL A 694 0.69 -10.39 14.50
CA VAL A 694 0.29 -11.71 14.97
C VAL A 694 1.33 -12.74 14.56
N LYS A 695 1.73 -13.60 15.50
CA LYS A 695 2.68 -14.69 15.24
C LYS A 695 1.94 -15.98 14.88
N GLU A 696 2.54 -16.80 14.04
CA GLU A 696 2.09 -18.16 13.74
C GLU A 696 1.84 -18.93 15.05
N GLY A 697 0.75 -19.68 15.11
CA GLY A 697 0.34 -20.40 16.31
C GLY A 697 -0.48 -19.58 17.31
N THR A 698 -0.65 -18.26 17.09
CA THR A 698 -1.50 -17.44 17.95
C THR A 698 -2.96 -17.89 17.86
N ASN A 699 -3.62 -17.94 19.02
CA ASN A 699 -5.03 -18.28 19.10
C ASN A 699 -5.93 -17.17 18.50
N GLY A 700 -6.76 -17.55 17.54
CA GLY A 700 -7.64 -16.62 16.83
C GLY A 700 -8.65 -17.33 15.93
N VAL A 701 -9.74 -16.66 15.61
CA VAL A 701 -10.84 -17.20 14.78
C VAL A 701 -11.16 -16.21 13.69
N ALA A 702 -10.95 -16.58 12.43
CA ALA A 702 -11.24 -15.75 11.28
C ALA A 702 -12.69 -15.86 10.79
N PHE A 703 -13.20 -14.82 10.14
CA PHE A 703 -14.53 -14.82 9.53
C PHE A 703 -14.48 -15.41 8.13
N THR A 704 -14.22 -16.71 8.06
CA THR A 704 -14.19 -17.49 6.82
C THR A 704 -15.61 -17.79 6.31
N ASN A 705 -15.73 -18.33 5.10
CA ASN A 705 -17.02 -18.62 4.47
C ASN A 705 -17.93 -19.49 5.35
N ILE A 706 -17.37 -20.47 6.11
CA ILE A 706 -18.13 -21.34 7.01
C ILE A 706 -18.80 -20.60 8.18
N ILE A 707 -18.28 -19.43 8.55
CA ILE A 707 -18.89 -18.58 9.57
C ILE A 707 -20.21 -18.02 9.06
N PHE A 708 -20.30 -17.61 7.79
CA PHE A 708 -21.49 -16.94 7.26
C PHE A 708 -22.53 -17.87 6.65
N TYR A 709 -22.12 -19.06 6.19
CA TYR A 709 -23.00 -20.03 5.56
C TYR A 709 -22.97 -21.36 6.29
N ASP A 710 -24.12 -22.04 6.28
CA ASP A 710 -24.15 -23.45 6.60
C ASP A 710 -23.35 -24.27 5.56
N ASN A 711 -23.04 -25.51 5.91
CA ASN A 711 -22.33 -26.41 5.00
C ASN A 711 -22.90 -27.83 5.08
N GLN A 712 -24.23 -27.91 5.12
CA GLN A 712 -24.95 -29.19 5.23
C GLN A 712 -24.80 -30.01 3.95
N ASN A 713 -24.84 -29.35 2.79
CA ASN A 713 -24.71 -30.01 1.48
C ASN A 713 -23.24 -30.21 1.06
N LYS A 714 -22.27 -29.75 1.87
CA LYS A 714 -20.82 -29.80 1.59
C LYS A 714 -20.42 -29.14 0.26
N THR A 715 -21.18 -28.12 -0.16
CA THR A 715 -20.95 -27.39 -1.41
C THR A 715 -20.32 -26.02 -1.19
N LEU A 716 -20.14 -25.57 0.06
CA LEU A 716 -19.57 -24.27 0.36
C LEU A 716 -18.11 -24.18 -0.08
N PRO A 717 -17.72 -23.21 -0.93
CA PRO A 717 -16.34 -23.02 -1.33
C PRO A 717 -15.45 -22.67 -0.15
N LEU A 718 -14.25 -23.24 -0.13
CA LEU A 718 -13.23 -22.89 0.86
C LEU A 718 -12.71 -21.47 0.60
N GLY A 719 -12.69 -20.66 1.65
CA GLY A 719 -12.16 -19.31 1.58
C GLY A 719 -12.63 -18.39 2.70
N MET A 720 -12.23 -17.14 2.56
CA MET A 720 -12.57 -16.02 3.43
C MET A 720 -13.01 -14.85 2.55
N ASP A 721 -13.96 -15.13 1.67
CA ASP A 721 -14.34 -14.24 0.56
C ASP A 721 -15.43 -13.23 0.96
N LEU A 722 -16.06 -13.45 2.12
CA LEU A 722 -17.17 -12.65 2.64
C LEU A 722 -16.75 -11.62 3.70
N SER A 723 -15.53 -11.76 4.23
CA SER A 723 -14.98 -10.86 5.24
C SER A 723 -13.47 -10.98 5.29
N THR A 724 -12.81 -9.91 5.68
CA THR A 724 -11.36 -9.78 5.91
C THR A 724 -11.03 -9.77 7.40
N LYS A 725 -12.03 -9.99 8.26
CA LYS A 725 -11.95 -9.81 9.71
C LYS A 725 -11.74 -11.11 10.50
N LEU A 726 -11.17 -11.00 11.69
CA LEU A 726 -10.94 -12.09 12.62
C LEU A 726 -11.03 -11.62 14.07
N ILE A 727 -11.19 -12.55 15.00
CA ILE A 727 -11.21 -12.29 16.44
C ILE A 727 -9.91 -12.79 17.06
N LEU A 728 -9.28 -11.95 17.89
CA LEU A 728 -8.14 -12.32 18.74
C LEU A 728 -8.51 -12.22 20.21
N ASN A 729 -7.92 -13.09 21.03
CA ASN A 729 -8.05 -12.99 22.48
C ASN A 729 -7.00 -12.04 23.07
N THR A 730 -7.19 -10.74 22.90
CA THR A 730 -6.27 -9.69 23.36
C THR A 730 -5.97 -9.74 24.86
N ALA A 731 -6.88 -10.25 25.69
CA ALA A 731 -6.67 -10.37 27.12
C ALA A 731 -5.59 -11.39 27.51
N LYS A 732 -5.35 -12.40 26.65
CA LYS A 732 -4.31 -13.42 26.84
C LYS A 732 -2.99 -13.07 26.13
N LEU A 733 -2.94 -11.97 25.38
CA LEU A 733 -1.76 -11.56 24.62
C LEU A 733 -0.92 -10.57 25.42
N HIS A 734 0.40 -10.81 25.43
CA HIS A 734 1.36 -9.82 25.89
C HIS A 734 1.84 -8.99 24.71
N LEU A 735 1.44 -7.71 24.70
CA LEU A 735 1.72 -6.79 23.61
C LEU A 735 2.84 -5.81 24.02
N ASN A 736 3.87 -5.69 23.18
CA ASN A 736 4.92 -4.68 23.32
C ASN A 736 4.76 -3.62 22.23
N LEU A 737 4.74 -2.33 22.60
CA LEU A 737 4.62 -1.23 21.65
C LEU A 737 5.95 -1.06 20.91
N LEU A 738 5.94 -1.23 19.59
CA LEU A 738 7.09 -1.07 18.71
C LEU A 738 7.25 0.37 18.22
N SER A 739 6.16 0.95 17.73
CA SER A 739 6.20 2.28 17.11
C SER A 739 4.87 3.02 17.29
N LYS A 740 4.95 4.36 17.25
CA LYS A 740 3.80 5.25 17.17
C LYS A 740 3.99 6.16 15.95
N LYS A 741 2.99 6.25 15.09
CA LYS A 741 3.01 7.11 13.88
C LYS A 741 1.70 7.88 13.75
N THR A 742 1.74 8.98 13.01
CA THR A 742 0.56 9.82 12.76
C THR A 742 0.44 10.14 11.28
N PHE A 743 -0.76 10.05 10.74
CA PHE A 743 -1.07 10.45 9.37
C PHE A 743 -2.51 10.95 9.27
N LYS A 744 -2.89 11.50 8.12
CA LYS A 744 -4.24 12.00 7.86
C LYS A 744 -4.92 11.22 6.74
N VAL A 745 -6.22 11.08 6.84
CA VAL A 745 -7.08 10.50 5.80
C VAL A 745 -8.24 11.43 5.51
N ALA A 746 -8.63 11.48 4.24
CA ALA A 746 -9.69 12.33 3.73
C ALA A 746 -10.77 11.50 3.03
N LYS A 747 -12.02 11.96 3.12
CA LYS A 747 -13.17 11.40 2.40
C LYS A 747 -14.17 12.51 2.09
N LEU A 748 -14.87 12.41 0.98
CA LEU A 748 -16.08 13.22 0.75
C LEU A 748 -17.18 12.76 1.69
N GLU A 749 -17.87 13.69 2.35
CA GLU A 749 -19.03 13.39 3.21
C GLU A 749 -20.11 12.58 2.46
N ASP A 750 -20.48 13.03 1.25
CA ASP A 750 -21.26 12.26 0.27
C ASP A 750 -20.44 12.04 -1.01
N GLU A 751 -20.10 10.78 -1.28
CA GLU A 751 -19.34 10.42 -2.49
C GLU A 751 -20.13 10.62 -3.80
N LYS A 752 -21.46 10.75 -3.72
CA LYS A 752 -22.34 11.00 -4.87
C LYS A 752 -22.52 12.48 -5.18
N ASP A 753 -22.21 13.37 -4.24
CA ASP A 753 -22.27 14.82 -4.45
C ASP A 753 -20.86 15.35 -4.73
N ASP A 754 -20.64 15.83 -5.96
CA ASP A 754 -19.35 16.40 -6.36
C ASP A 754 -18.98 17.67 -5.56
N PHE A 755 -19.96 18.33 -4.93
CA PHE A 755 -19.79 19.53 -4.09
C PHE A 755 -19.77 19.24 -2.59
N SER A 756 -19.78 17.96 -2.21
CA SER A 756 -19.67 17.55 -0.82
C SER A 756 -18.40 18.12 -0.16
N GLU A 757 -18.51 18.48 1.11
CA GLU A 757 -17.35 18.83 1.93
C GLU A 757 -16.40 17.63 2.05
N VAL A 758 -15.10 17.94 2.20
CA VAL A 758 -14.06 16.94 2.41
C VAL A 758 -13.75 16.86 3.90
N LEU A 759 -14.06 15.71 4.49
CA LEU A 759 -13.78 15.41 5.88
C LEU A 759 -12.36 14.87 6.00
N VAL A 760 -11.56 15.46 6.89
CA VAL A 760 -10.19 15.03 7.20
C VAL A 760 -10.12 14.59 8.64
N LYS A 761 -9.59 13.38 8.89
CA LYS A 761 -9.36 12.86 10.25
C LYS A 761 -7.89 12.54 10.48
N ASP A 762 -7.43 12.80 11.70
CA ASP A 762 -6.13 12.37 12.19
C ASP A 762 -6.15 10.90 12.59
N VAL A 763 -5.16 10.13 12.14
CA VAL A 763 -4.97 8.73 12.49
C VAL A 763 -3.69 8.58 13.31
N GLU A 764 -3.80 8.07 14.53
CA GLU A 764 -2.66 7.64 15.34
C GLU A 764 -2.51 6.12 15.30
N VAL A 765 -1.38 5.65 14.75
CA VAL A 765 -1.07 4.23 14.71
C VAL A 765 -0.29 3.82 15.94
N TYR A 766 -0.77 2.75 16.57
CA TYR A 766 -0.07 2.04 17.63
C TYR A 766 0.30 0.65 17.13
N GLU A 767 1.59 0.43 16.84
CA GLU A 767 2.09 -0.85 16.35
C GLU A 767 2.62 -1.70 17.50
N TYR A 768 2.09 -2.92 17.63
CA TYR A 768 2.43 -3.88 18.67
C TYR A 768 3.00 -5.18 18.12
N GLU A 769 3.93 -5.78 18.87
CA GLU A 769 4.38 -7.16 18.67
C GLU A 769 3.87 -8.05 19.82
N ILE A 770 3.52 -9.30 19.50
CA ILE A 770 3.23 -10.32 20.50
C ILE A 770 4.55 -10.87 21.06
N VAL A 771 4.71 -10.77 22.38
CA VAL A 771 5.84 -11.34 23.12
C VAL A 771 5.40 -12.67 23.73
N VAL A 772 6.10 -13.76 23.38
CA VAL A 772 5.90 -15.06 24.02
C VAL A 772 6.77 -15.09 25.26
N PHE A 773 6.14 -15.04 26.44
CA PHE A 773 6.82 -15.33 27.69
C PHE A 773 6.85 -16.85 27.86
N ASP A 774 8.03 -17.47 27.72
CA ASP A 774 8.22 -18.85 28.15
C ASP A 774 8.08 -18.91 29.68
N GLU A 775 6.93 -19.35 30.19
CA GLU A 775 6.69 -19.58 31.61
C GLU A 775 7.73 -20.55 32.24
N GLU A 776 8.41 -21.36 31.43
CA GLU A 776 9.51 -22.23 31.88
C GLU A 776 10.78 -21.46 32.30
N VAL A 777 11.07 -20.31 31.68
CA VAL A 777 12.27 -19.52 32.00
C VAL A 777 12.11 -18.85 33.36
N GLU A 778 10.92 -18.32 33.66
CA GLU A 778 10.63 -17.70 34.96
C GLU A 778 10.53 -18.75 36.09
N LYS A 779 10.03 -19.97 35.81
CA LYS A 779 10.11 -21.08 36.77
C LYS A 779 11.56 -21.46 37.08
N LYS A 780 12.46 -21.46 36.08
CA LYS A 780 13.91 -21.69 36.26
C LYS A 780 14.61 -20.55 36.99
N GLU A 781 14.21 -19.29 36.79
CA GLU A 781 14.78 -18.13 37.51
C GLU A 781 14.25 -18.00 38.95
N LYS A 782 12.96 -18.28 39.18
CA LYS A 782 12.37 -18.35 40.53
C LYS A 782 12.87 -19.55 41.35
N THR A 783 13.22 -20.68 40.70
CA THR A 783 13.93 -21.78 41.40
C THR A 783 15.41 -21.50 41.62
N ARG A 784 16.08 -20.69 40.78
CA ARG A 784 17.45 -20.23 41.04
C ARG A 784 17.52 -19.25 42.22
N THR A 785 16.59 -18.29 42.31
CA THR A 785 16.54 -17.32 43.43
C THR A 785 16.04 -17.92 44.75
N ARG A 786 15.29 -19.04 44.73
CA ARG A 786 14.94 -19.81 45.94
C ARG A 786 16.03 -20.77 46.40
N LYS A 787 17.00 -21.12 45.56
CA LYS A 787 18.19 -21.92 45.96
C LYS A 787 19.37 -21.06 46.42
N SER A 788 19.28 -19.74 46.30
CA SER A 788 20.30 -18.78 46.73
C SER A 788 19.88 -17.92 47.92
N LYS A 789 18.88 -18.36 48.70
CA LYS A 789 18.52 -17.79 50.00
C LYS A 789 18.60 -18.85 51.08
#